data_AF-A0A402CKE0-F1
#
_entry.id   AF-A0A402CKE0-F1
#
_cell.length_a   1.000
_cell.length_b   1.000
_cell.length_c   1.000
_cell.angle_alpha   90.00
_cell.angle_beta   90.00
_cell.angle_gamma   90.00
#
_symmetry.space_group_name_H-M   'P 1'
#
loop_
_entity.id
_entity.type
_entity.pdbx_description
1 polymer ?
#
loop_
_entity_poly.entity_id
_entity_poly.type
_entity_poly.pdbx_seq_one_letter_code
_entity_poly.pdbx_strand_id
1 'polypeptide(L)'
;MVRSADEIPDLVDVSPEVLMADPARLWASGLRSIAARALAYAHATGARGYDELGFRWSAALPTRDVAPLQTIHRAGLRHARKLTRREDPRVEQARAEQMRLRHRPLDVPRDGHYRYEHDGELLHLTRCWTDHRGRPQEDVWTFPLTAPPSMYADRAEDHDEPALLGHLIQVEVPGMRWLPLRTVIQAGAFPRMQGCRAALTSKIEPGCFYAFLSHRWLARAEPDPDGGQARYAAWQLVGHLCDALRVAGQRGLHAPRRFNATAGFVVGIAGSELAEALLVNLLRPVLAEATLALALQEIAPLERELADRGVRLAAEREGFARLRALLADRPVLASLVERIYVWYDFSCLPQAPRDVADEELFGAGLQHLVAFQMLGRTVVLLDETEDYLSRGWCTLEAIVADSQMGHLDLFVGSQRPTAAKGRTEHYFETLLQDRPHMVWRALLDTDVLHVQSPAECMSRLGLALTDEADVPIVYDRLRTIRAPAKVHTDASELWTGVIPVPVTDGGAAAVVPRSGTRVLREQPSAPARGLNWTGALRLGAPDHTPAPAFLKLRGVGCHVAVLASCEGEAVYFTRWVLRHCNQLGTPVASVSWLAADIAPVGAMPCGSLRAQPVDAPSWVLVGTSMRLEHGHAGPAIVAALTAAGTPYLLLEIDREDANLVRVDPRPDSGDTETVSIPAGGFPVHAGGLLRAFALKELV
;
A
#
# COMPACT_ATOMS: atom_id res chain seq x y z
N MET A 1 -16.98 24.54 1.91
CA MET A 1 -17.69 24.77 0.62
C MET A 1 -16.63 25.03 -0.44
N VAL A 2 -16.33 24.05 -1.29
CA VAL A 2 -15.30 24.16 -2.35
C VAL A 2 -15.81 25.15 -3.40
N ARG A 3 -14.97 26.09 -3.82
CA ARG A 3 -15.31 27.15 -4.79
C ARG A 3 -15.84 26.54 -6.09
N SER A 4 -16.88 27.15 -6.66
CA SER A 4 -17.59 26.64 -7.83
C SER A 4 -16.74 26.74 -9.11
N ALA A 5 -17.15 25.98 -10.15
CA ALA A 5 -16.55 26.03 -11.49
C ALA A 5 -16.51 27.46 -12.08
N ASP A 6 -17.33 28.38 -11.55
CA ASP A 6 -17.43 29.77 -11.98
C ASP A 6 -16.13 30.58 -11.78
N GLU A 7 -15.22 30.14 -10.89
CA GLU A 7 -13.92 30.79 -10.69
C GLU A 7 -12.84 30.35 -11.70
N ILE A 8 -13.09 29.31 -12.49
CA ILE A 8 -12.14 28.75 -13.47
C ILE A 8 -12.82 28.30 -14.78
N PRO A 9 -13.72 29.09 -15.39
CA PRO A 9 -14.52 28.67 -16.54
C PRO A 9 -13.65 28.17 -17.70
N ASP A 10 -12.50 28.79 -17.92
CA ASP A 10 -11.56 28.46 -19.01
C ASP A 10 -10.83 27.11 -18.84
N LEU A 11 -10.96 26.48 -17.67
CA LEU A 11 -10.24 25.25 -17.32
C LEU A 11 -11.15 24.04 -17.13
N VAL A 12 -12.47 24.23 -17.02
CA VAL A 12 -13.44 23.16 -16.72
C VAL A 12 -13.34 21.99 -17.71
N ASP A 13 -13.23 22.32 -19.00
CA ASP A 13 -13.19 21.36 -20.11
C ASP A 13 -11.77 20.96 -20.52
N VAL A 14 -10.74 21.51 -19.88
CA VAL A 14 -9.35 21.14 -20.18
C VAL A 14 -9.06 19.74 -19.68
N SER A 15 -8.60 18.87 -20.57
CA SER A 15 -8.25 17.50 -20.22
C SER A 15 -7.03 17.46 -19.27
N PRO A 16 -6.94 16.48 -18.37
CA PRO A 16 -5.80 16.34 -17.47
C PRO A 16 -4.46 16.25 -18.22
N GLU A 17 -4.43 15.59 -19.38
CA GLU A 17 -3.24 15.41 -20.19
C GLU A 17 -2.71 16.74 -20.73
N VAL A 18 -3.60 17.62 -21.20
CA VAL A 18 -3.26 18.96 -21.68
C VAL A 18 -2.70 19.79 -20.53
N LEU A 19 -3.38 19.75 -19.38
CA LEU A 19 -2.95 20.47 -18.20
C LEU A 19 -1.62 19.94 -17.65
N MET A 20 -1.39 18.63 -17.73
CA MET A 20 -0.13 18.02 -17.32
C MET A 20 1.06 18.49 -18.17
N ALA A 21 0.82 18.83 -19.44
CA ALA A 21 1.82 19.31 -20.38
C ALA A 21 2.08 20.82 -20.23
N ASP A 22 1.07 21.59 -19.84
CA ASP A 22 1.17 23.04 -19.60
C ASP A 22 0.44 23.44 -18.31
N PRO A 23 1.03 23.10 -17.15
CA PRO A 23 0.35 23.25 -15.88
C PRO A 23 0.37 24.72 -15.39
N ALA A 24 1.16 25.59 -16.03
CA ALA A 24 1.20 27.04 -15.79
C ALA A 24 -0.15 27.74 -16.02
N ARG A 25 -1.02 27.16 -16.86
CA ARG A 25 -2.40 27.64 -17.09
C ARG A 25 -3.22 27.80 -15.81
N LEU A 26 -2.92 27.01 -14.77
CA LEU A 26 -3.61 27.06 -13.48
C LEU A 26 -3.02 28.05 -12.48
N TRP A 27 -1.77 28.52 -12.65
CA TRP A 27 -1.07 29.27 -11.60
C TRP A 27 -0.75 30.71 -11.98
N ALA A 28 -1.18 31.16 -13.16
CA ALA A 28 -1.02 32.54 -13.62
C ALA A 28 -1.61 33.60 -12.65
N SER A 29 -2.50 33.21 -11.73
CA SER A 29 -3.14 34.08 -10.71
C SER A 29 -2.38 34.16 -9.37
N GLY A 30 -1.25 33.47 -9.21
CA GLY A 30 -0.41 33.51 -8.00
C GLY A 30 -0.57 32.30 -7.04
N LEU A 31 0.50 32.06 -6.27
CA LEU A 31 0.72 30.83 -5.47
C LEU A 31 -0.35 30.54 -4.41
N ARG A 32 -0.92 31.58 -3.79
CA ARG A 32 -1.92 31.46 -2.69
C ARG A 32 -3.25 30.84 -3.12
N SER A 33 -3.54 30.82 -4.42
CA SER A 33 -4.81 30.32 -4.96
C SER A 33 -4.71 28.92 -5.58
N ILE A 34 -3.51 28.35 -5.67
CA ILE A 34 -3.26 27.13 -6.44
C ILE A 34 -4.08 25.94 -5.94
N ALA A 35 -4.08 25.70 -4.62
CA ALA A 35 -4.86 24.61 -4.01
C ALA A 35 -6.35 24.74 -4.33
N ALA A 36 -6.92 25.92 -4.09
CA ALA A 36 -8.32 26.22 -4.35
C ALA A 36 -8.70 26.01 -5.83
N ARG A 37 -7.88 26.50 -6.76
CA ARG A 37 -8.11 26.35 -8.20
C ARG A 37 -7.95 24.90 -8.66
N ALA A 38 -6.99 24.17 -8.12
CA ALA A 38 -6.79 22.75 -8.42
C ALA A 38 -7.97 21.90 -7.92
N LEU A 39 -8.51 22.20 -6.73
CA LEU A 39 -9.74 21.58 -6.23
C LEU A 39 -10.94 21.92 -7.09
N ALA A 40 -11.15 23.21 -7.39
CA ALA A 40 -12.21 23.64 -8.28
C ALA A 40 -12.13 22.91 -9.61
N TYR A 41 -10.93 22.78 -10.19
CA TYR A 41 -10.70 22.05 -11.44
C TYR A 41 -11.09 20.59 -11.29
N ALA A 42 -10.54 19.89 -10.29
CA ALA A 42 -10.83 18.48 -10.06
C ALA A 42 -12.35 18.22 -9.95
N HIS A 43 -13.06 19.07 -9.23
CA HIS A 43 -14.49 18.94 -8.94
C HIS A 43 -15.44 19.63 -9.94
N ALA A 44 -14.95 20.31 -10.98
CA ALA A 44 -15.74 21.23 -11.83
C ALA A 44 -16.92 20.60 -12.61
N THR A 45 -17.12 19.28 -12.57
CA THR A 45 -17.94 18.55 -13.57
C THR A 45 -18.60 17.34 -12.93
N GLY A 46 -19.68 17.58 -12.19
CA GLY A 46 -20.59 16.53 -11.70
C GLY A 46 -19.98 15.46 -10.80
N ALA A 47 -20.73 14.37 -10.61
CA ALA A 47 -20.32 13.22 -9.81
C ALA A 47 -19.29 12.36 -10.56
N ARG A 48 -18.02 12.77 -10.55
CA ARG A 48 -16.90 11.98 -11.07
C ARG A 48 -16.51 10.84 -10.12
N GLY A 49 -15.83 9.85 -10.69
CA GLY A 49 -15.20 8.78 -9.91
C GLY A 49 -14.00 9.27 -9.10
N TYR A 50 -13.65 8.58 -8.02
CA TYR A 50 -12.58 8.97 -7.10
C TYR A 50 -11.20 8.98 -7.77
N ASP A 51 -10.87 7.97 -8.58
CA ASP A 51 -9.61 7.94 -9.35
C ASP A 51 -9.50 9.09 -10.35
N GLU A 52 -10.63 9.49 -10.93
CA GLU A 52 -10.67 10.58 -11.88
C GLU A 52 -10.44 11.91 -11.19
N LEU A 53 -11.09 12.14 -10.04
CA LEU A 53 -10.83 13.31 -9.19
C LEU A 53 -9.36 13.38 -8.79
N GLY A 54 -8.76 12.26 -8.37
CA GLY A 54 -7.34 12.19 -8.00
C GLY A 54 -6.41 12.44 -9.19
N PHE A 55 -6.77 11.96 -10.39
CA PHE A 55 -6.02 12.21 -11.62
C PHE A 55 -6.04 13.70 -11.99
N ARG A 56 -7.22 14.33 -11.94
CA ARG A 56 -7.40 15.76 -12.22
C ARG A 56 -6.66 16.63 -11.20
N TRP A 57 -6.76 16.28 -9.91
CA TRP A 57 -5.98 16.91 -8.85
C TRP A 57 -4.49 16.87 -9.16
N SER A 58 -3.92 15.68 -9.41
CA SER A 58 -2.49 15.55 -9.68
C SER A 58 -2.05 16.26 -10.97
N ALA A 59 -2.92 16.33 -11.98
CA ALA A 59 -2.66 17.07 -13.21
C ALA A 59 -2.54 18.59 -12.97
N ALA A 60 -3.30 19.10 -11.99
CA ALA A 60 -3.41 20.52 -11.67
C ALA A 60 -2.29 21.10 -10.79
N LEU A 61 -1.40 20.25 -10.26
CA LEU A 61 -0.40 20.64 -9.27
C LEU A 61 0.98 21.00 -9.87
N PRO A 62 1.67 22.01 -9.31
CA PRO A 62 2.96 22.49 -9.81
C PRO A 62 4.15 21.64 -9.44
N THR A 63 4.10 21.08 -8.26
CA THR A 63 5.15 20.26 -7.70
C THR A 63 4.74 18.80 -7.87
N ARG A 64 5.57 18.05 -8.58
CA ARG A 64 5.48 16.59 -8.63
C ARG A 64 6.74 16.06 -7.98
N ASP A 65 6.58 15.46 -6.82
CA ASP A 65 7.68 14.78 -6.15
C ASP A 65 8.01 13.46 -6.87
N VAL A 66 9.03 12.75 -6.39
CA VAL A 66 9.56 11.53 -7.03
C VAL A 66 8.50 10.42 -7.15
N ALA A 67 7.56 10.35 -6.21
CA ALA A 67 6.46 9.39 -6.19
C ALA A 67 5.13 10.11 -5.93
N PRO A 68 4.41 10.59 -6.95
CA PRO A 68 3.12 11.26 -6.77
C PRO A 68 1.96 10.24 -6.74
N LEU A 69 0.80 10.64 -6.21
CA LEU A 69 -0.45 9.86 -6.20
C LEU A 69 -0.70 9.10 -7.52
N GLN A 70 -1.05 7.83 -7.39
CA GLN A 70 -1.25 6.87 -8.47
C GLN A 70 -2.73 6.50 -8.52
N THR A 71 -3.38 6.84 -9.63
CA THR A 71 -4.78 6.54 -9.89
C THR A 71 -4.89 5.68 -11.13
N ILE A 72 -5.96 4.89 -11.26
CA ILE A 72 -6.18 4.00 -12.40
C ILE A 72 -6.07 4.75 -13.73
N HIS A 73 -6.61 5.97 -13.84
CA HIS A 73 -6.51 6.80 -15.05
C HIS A 73 -5.08 7.23 -15.40
N ARG A 74 -4.34 7.74 -14.42
CA ARG A 74 -2.93 8.17 -14.63
C ARG A 74 -2.08 6.98 -15.07
N ALA A 75 -2.35 5.87 -14.44
CA ALA A 75 -1.65 4.64 -14.59
C ALA A 75 -1.92 4.10 -16.02
N GLY A 76 -3.18 4.06 -16.48
CA GLY A 76 -3.55 3.71 -17.85
C GLY A 76 -2.91 4.62 -18.91
N LEU A 77 -2.79 5.93 -18.65
CA LEU A 77 -2.05 6.85 -19.52
C LEU A 77 -0.57 6.49 -19.64
N ARG A 78 0.09 6.12 -18.52
CA ARG A 78 1.48 5.65 -18.54
C ARG A 78 1.61 4.34 -19.31
N HIS A 79 0.66 3.42 -19.15
CA HIS A 79 0.63 2.17 -19.89
C HIS A 79 0.54 2.41 -21.40
N ALA A 80 -0.41 3.24 -21.86
CA ALA A 80 -0.57 3.60 -23.27
C ALA A 80 0.70 4.24 -23.87
N ARG A 81 1.36 5.15 -23.13
CA ARG A 81 2.63 5.76 -23.54
C ARG A 81 3.79 4.76 -23.63
N LYS A 82 3.78 3.70 -22.82
CA LYS A 82 4.80 2.65 -22.86
C LYS A 82 4.60 1.72 -24.05
N LEU A 83 3.37 1.34 -24.37
CA LEU A 83 3.07 0.50 -25.54
C LEU A 83 3.53 1.14 -26.85
N THR A 84 3.47 2.47 -26.95
CA THR A 84 3.95 3.21 -28.14
C THR A 84 5.46 3.42 -28.17
N ARG A 85 6.17 3.23 -27.05
CA ARG A 85 7.61 3.45 -26.94
C ARG A 85 8.38 2.16 -27.18
N ARG A 86 9.10 2.06 -28.31
CA ARG A 86 10.14 1.03 -28.48
C ARG A 86 11.36 1.40 -27.63
N GLU A 87 11.57 0.73 -26.51
CA GLU A 87 12.79 0.87 -25.72
C GLU A 87 13.95 0.11 -26.39
N ASP A 88 15.15 0.69 -26.36
CA ASP A 88 16.37 0.05 -26.85
C ASP A 88 16.69 -1.18 -25.96
N PRO A 89 16.93 -2.38 -26.53
CA PRO A 89 17.29 -3.58 -25.79
C PRO A 89 18.45 -3.40 -24.80
N ARG A 90 19.40 -2.50 -25.08
CA ARG A 90 20.53 -2.20 -24.18
C ARG A 90 20.08 -1.52 -22.89
N VAL A 91 19.08 -0.66 -22.96
CA VAL A 91 18.49 0.01 -21.79
C VAL A 91 17.69 -1.00 -20.96
N GLU A 92 17.05 -1.95 -21.61
CA GLU A 92 16.31 -3.02 -20.95
C GLU A 92 17.26 -3.97 -20.18
N GLN A 93 18.38 -4.36 -20.80
CA GLN A 93 19.43 -5.13 -20.15
C GLN A 93 20.01 -4.40 -18.92
N ALA A 94 20.38 -3.13 -19.06
CA ALA A 94 20.93 -2.34 -17.95
C ALA A 94 19.96 -2.22 -16.75
N ARG A 95 18.64 -2.15 -16.99
CA ARG A 95 17.62 -2.17 -15.92
C ARG A 95 17.52 -3.53 -15.22
N ALA A 96 17.62 -4.63 -15.95
CA ALA A 96 17.64 -5.96 -15.36
C ALA A 96 18.90 -6.18 -14.51
N GLU A 97 20.04 -5.65 -14.94
CA GLU A 97 21.29 -5.65 -14.18
C GLU A 97 21.22 -4.74 -12.94
N GLN A 98 20.52 -3.60 -13.02
CA GLN A 98 20.30 -2.72 -11.86
C GLN A 98 19.59 -3.42 -10.69
N MET A 99 18.69 -4.38 -10.97
CA MET A 99 18.06 -5.21 -9.92
C MET A 99 19.09 -6.04 -9.15
N ARG A 100 20.09 -6.58 -9.86
CA ARG A 100 21.21 -7.32 -9.26
C ARG A 100 22.11 -6.41 -8.42
N LEU A 101 22.16 -5.12 -8.74
CA LEU A 101 22.93 -4.10 -8.04
C LEU A 101 22.20 -3.46 -6.85
N ARG A 102 20.96 -3.84 -6.51
CA ARG A 102 20.17 -3.17 -5.45
C ARG A 102 20.82 -3.16 -4.06
N HIS A 103 21.71 -4.11 -3.78
CA HIS A 103 22.51 -4.13 -2.54
C HIS A 103 23.67 -3.11 -2.54
N ARG A 104 23.87 -2.38 -3.65
CA ARG A 104 24.93 -1.39 -3.89
C ARG A 104 24.36 -0.16 -4.60
N PRO A 105 23.97 0.90 -3.88
CA PRO A 105 23.83 2.21 -4.51
C PRO A 105 25.19 2.59 -5.12
N LEU A 106 25.26 2.68 -6.46
CA LEU A 106 26.46 3.14 -7.16
C LEU A 106 26.40 4.66 -7.29
N ASP A 107 27.08 5.38 -6.41
CA ASP A 107 27.30 6.82 -6.55
C ASP A 107 28.49 7.05 -7.49
N VAL A 108 28.20 7.20 -8.78
CA VAL A 108 29.22 7.39 -9.82
C VAL A 108 29.39 8.88 -10.16
N PRO A 109 30.64 9.38 -10.32
CA PRO A 109 30.93 10.73 -10.77
C PRO A 109 30.20 11.08 -12.06
N ARG A 110 29.67 12.29 -12.15
CA ARG A 110 28.79 12.69 -13.27
C ARG A 110 29.56 13.08 -14.54
N ASP A 111 30.89 13.11 -14.49
CA ASP A 111 31.79 13.52 -15.55
C ASP A 111 32.46 12.30 -16.22
N GLY A 112 32.25 12.18 -17.54
CA GLY A 112 32.78 11.09 -18.37
C GLY A 112 31.71 10.16 -18.93
N HIS A 113 32.17 9.13 -19.65
CA HIS A 113 31.36 8.03 -20.15
C HIS A 113 31.73 6.75 -19.42
N TYR A 114 30.79 5.83 -19.25
CA TYR A 114 31.04 4.56 -18.56
C TYR A 114 30.82 3.39 -19.50
N ARG A 115 31.71 2.41 -19.43
CA ARG A 115 31.55 1.06 -20.00
C ARG A 115 31.49 0.08 -18.84
N TYR A 116 30.73 -1.00 -18.98
CA TYR A 116 30.74 -2.07 -17.99
C TYR A 116 30.95 -3.44 -18.64
N GLU A 117 31.45 -4.37 -17.84
CA GLU A 117 31.69 -5.76 -18.22
C GLU A 117 31.38 -6.67 -17.02
N HIS A 118 30.81 -7.84 -17.29
CA HIS A 118 30.55 -8.87 -16.29
C HIS A 118 31.61 -9.97 -16.39
N ASP A 119 32.25 -10.30 -15.27
CA ASP A 119 33.12 -11.47 -15.14
C ASP A 119 32.65 -12.32 -13.94
N GLY A 120 31.87 -13.36 -14.22
CA GLY A 120 31.22 -14.18 -13.19
C GLY A 120 30.35 -13.35 -12.24
N GLU A 121 30.71 -13.36 -10.94
CA GLU A 121 30.05 -12.60 -9.88
C GLU A 121 30.63 -11.19 -9.69
N LEU A 122 31.40 -10.68 -10.66
CA LEU A 122 32.00 -9.35 -10.63
C LEU A 122 31.42 -8.47 -11.75
N LEU A 123 31.09 -7.23 -11.40
CA LEU A 123 30.84 -6.15 -12.34
C LEU A 123 32.06 -5.25 -12.39
N HIS A 124 32.65 -5.10 -13.56
CA HIS A 124 33.68 -4.11 -13.84
C HIS A 124 33.01 -2.90 -14.49
N LEU A 125 33.16 -1.72 -13.88
CA LEU A 125 32.68 -0.45 -14.41
C LEU A 125 33.90 0.40 -14.77
N THR A 126 34.18 0.53 -16.06
CA THR A 126 35.23 1.40 -16.58
C THR A 126 34.69 2.80 -16.83
N ARG A 127 35.15 3.78 -16.08
CA ARG A 127 34.94 5.21 -16.34
C ARG A 127 35.97 5.68 -17.35
N CYS A 128 35.53 6.22 -18.48
CA CYS A 128 36.35 6.85 -19.50
C CYS A 128 36.09 8.37 -19.51
N TRP A 129 37.10 9.21 -19.31
CA TRP A 129 36.97 10.67 -19.36
C TRP A 129 38.20 11.33 -19.98
N THR A 130 38.15 12.64 -20.16
CA THR A 130 39.28 13.42 -20.66
C THR A 130 39.79 14.35 -19.57
N ASP A 131 41.09 14.34 -19.29
CA ASP A 131 41.69 15.26 -18.32
C ASP A 131 41.69 16.71 -18.82
N HIS A 132 42.07 17.64 -17.93
CA HIS A 132 42.19 19.08 -18.23
C HIS A 132 43.21 19.40 -19.37
N ARG A 133 43.98 18.41 -19.84
CA ARG A 133 44.96 18.52 -20.93
C ARG A 133 44.49 17.81 -22.20
N GLY A 134 43.23 17.38 -22.27
CA GLY A 134 42.68 16.70 -23.44
C GLY A 134 43.11 15.23 -23.58
N ARG A 135 43.72 14.62 -22.55
CA ARG A 135 44.17 13.22 -22.60
C ARG A 135 43.08 12.28 -22.11
N PRO A 136 42.79 11.18 -22.83
CA PRO A 136 41.85 10.17 -22.36
C PRO A 136 42.40 9.51 -21.08
N GLN A 137 41.51 9.22 -20.16
CA GLN A 137 41.74 8.56 -18.88
C GLN A 137 40.70 7.46 -18.72
N GLU A 138 41.12 6.34 -18.12
CA GLU A 138 40.25 5.24 -17.77
C GLU A 138 40.49 4.83 -16.31
N ASP A 139 39.42 4.54 -15.58
CA ASP A 139 39.45 3.99 -14.22
C ASP A 139 38.44 2.84 -14.14
N VAL A 140 38.85 1.70 -13.59
CA VAL A 140 38.04 0.47 -13.55
C VAL A 140 37.65 0.16 -12.12
N TRP A 141 36.36 0.21 -11.85
CA TRP A 141 35.80 -0.13 -10.54
C TRP A 141 35.21 -1.52 -10.58
N THR A 142 35.60 -2.37 -9.64
CA THR A 142 35.15 -3.77 -9.60
C THR A 142 34.25 -4.00 -8.40
N PHE A 143 33.07 -4.57 -8.64
CA PHE A 143 32.04 -4.77 -7.64
C PHE A 143 31.60 -6.24 -7.60
N PRO A 144 31.73 -6.94 -6.46
CA PRO A 144 31.09 -8.25 -6.31
C PRO A 144 29.56 -8.13 -6.29
N LEU A 145 28.89 -8.82 -7.21
CA LEU A 145 27.43 -8.88 -7.37
C LEU A 145 26.73 -9.66 -6.25
N THR A 146 27.48 -10.42 -5.44
CA THR A 146 26.95 -11.31 -4.39
C THR A 146 27.31 -10.89 -2.97
N ALA A 147 28.25 -9.95 -2.81
CA ALA A 147 28.69 -9.50 -1.48
C ALA A 147 28.09 -8.13 -1.15
N PRO A 148 27.16 -8.01 -0.20
CA PRO A 148 26.68 -6.73 0.29
C PRO A 148 27.81 -5.98 1.03
N PRO A 149 27.89 -4.64 0.96
CA PRO A 149 28.81 -3.85 1.79
C PRO A 149 28.69 -4.24 3.28
N SER A 150 29.82 -4.32 3.99
CA SER A 150 29.85 -4.77 5.40
C SER A 150 28.90 -3.99 6.29
N MET A 151 28.77 -2.68 6.09
CA MET A 151 27.83 -1.82 6.82
C MET A 151 26.37 -2.27 6.78
N TYR A 152 25.93 -2.91 5.69
CA TYR A 152 24.58 -3.46 5.58
C TYR A 152 24.50 -4.88 6.15
N ALA A 153 25.56 -5.68 5.95
CA ALA A 153 25.64 -7.04 6.46
C ALA A 153 25.76 -7.12 8.00
N ASP A 154 26.51 -6.20 8.61
CA ASP A 154 26.73 -6.13 10.06
C ASP A 154 25.45 -5.73 10.82
N ARG A 155 24.53 -5.02 10.14
CA ARG A 155 23.24 -4.58 10.69
C ARG A 155 22.06 -5.41 10.18
N ALA A 156 22.31 -6.47 9.41
CA ALA A 156 21.26 -7.35 8.96
C ALA A 156 20.92 -8.38 10.05
N GLU A 157 19.64 -8.56 10.31
CA GLU A 157 19.13 -9.49 11.32
C GLU A 157 18.47 -10.69 10.64
N ASP A 158 18.40 -11.81 11.36
CA ASP A 158 17.69 -13.00 10.89
C ASP A 158 16.19 -12.71 10.84
N HIS A 159 15.59 -12.90 9.66
CA HIS A 159 14.21 -12.55 9.38
C HIS A 159 13.60 -13.49 8.32
N ASP A 160 12.99 -14.57 8.79
CA ASP A 160 12.22 -15.49 7.96
C ASP A 160 10.85 -14.92 7.59
N GLU A 161 10.29 -15.41 6.48
CA GLU A 161 8.84 -15.28 6.24
C GLU A 161 8.06 -15.98 7.37
N PRO A 162 6.93 -15.43 7.82
CA PRO A 162 6.16 -16.03 8.88
C PRO A 162 5.48 -17.34 8.42
N ALA A 163 5.19 -18.20 9.40
CA ALA A 163 4.34 -19.36 9.16
C ALA A 163 2.93 -18.90 8.77
N LEU A 164 2.26 -19.66 7.88
CA LEU A 164 0.86 -19.43 7.55
C LEU A 164 0.02 -19.49 8.82
N LEU A 165 -0.90 -18.54 8.97
CA LEU A 165 -1.72 -18.44 10.18
C LEU A 165 -2.50 -19.73 10.46
N GLY A 166 -2.96 -20.44 9.41
CA GLY A 166 -3.62 -21.72 9.55
C GLY A 166 -2.74 -22.85 10.11
N HIS A 167 -1.41 -22.72 10.06
CA HIS A 167 -0.50 -23.65 10.75
C HIS A 167 -0.39 -23.34 12.24
N LEU A 168 -0.58 -22.07 12.62
CA LEU A 168 -0.51 -21.61 14.00
C LEU A 168 -1.84 -21.78 14.74
N ILE A 169 -2.96 -21.64 14.03
CA ILE A 169 -4.31 -21.69 14.59
C ILE A 169 -5.17 -22.62 13.76
N GLN A 170 -5.62 -23.71 14.39
CA GLN A 170 -6.56 -24.65 13.79
C GLN A 170 -7.99 -24.19 14.10
N VAL A 171 -8.65 -23.59 13.11
CA VAL A 171 -10.04 -23.14 13.21
C VAL A 171 -10.86 -23.80 12.12
N GLU A 172 -11.97 -24.42 12.50
CA GLU A 172 -12.98 -24.86 11.53
C GLU A 172 -13.79 -23.64 11.08
N VAL A 173 -13.53 -23.17 9.86
CA VAL A 173 -14.28 -22.07 9.26
C VAL A 173 -15.33 -22.66 8.30
N PRO A 174 -16.62 -22.35 8.49
CA PRO A 174 -17.68 -22.85 7.61
C PRO A 174 -17.40 -22.55 6.13
N GLY A 175 -17.52 -23.57 5.29
CA GLY A 175 -17.31 -23.44 3.85
C GLY A 175 -15.85 -23.41 3.39
N MET A 176 -14.88 -23.46 4.30
CA MET A 176 -13.46 -23.54 3.93
C MET A 176 -13.13 -24.90 3.31
N ARG A 177 -12.74 -24.89 2.03
CA ARG A 177 -12.35 -26.07 1.26
C ARG A 177 -11.18 -25.75 0.36
N TRP A 178 -10.14 -26.56 0.38
CA TRP A 178 -8.93 -26.39 -0.40
C TRP A 178 -8.80 -27.52 -1.42
N LEU A 179 -8.40 -27.17 -2.64
CA LEU A 179 -8.20 -28.11 -3.73
C LEU A 179 -6.71 -28.46 -3.87
N PRO A 180 -6.31 -29.73 -3.89
CA PRO A 180 -4.94 -30.11 -4.18
C PRO A 180 -4.48 -29.59 -5.55
N LEU A 181 -3.28 -29.00 -5.64
CA LEU A 181 -2.72 -28.51 -6.91
C LEU A 181 -2.60 -29.64 -7.94
N ARG A 182 -2.28 -30.86 -7.48
CA ARG A 182 -2.24 -32.06 -8.35
C ARG A 182 -3.56 -32.30 -9.09
N THR A 183 -4.71 -31.99 -8.47
CA THR A 183 -6.03 -32.17 -9.09
C THR A 183 -6.24 -31.17 -10.22
N VAL A 184 -5.78 -29.92 -10.05
CA VAL A 184 -5.78 -28.90 -11.11
C VAL A 184 -4.88 -29.35 -12.28
N ILE A 185 -3.68 -29.84 -11.99
CA ILE A 185 -2.72 -30.30 -13.00
C ILE A 185 -3.27 -31.52 -13.78
N GLN A 186 -3.95 -32.44 -13.10
CA GLN A 186 -4.56 -33.61 -13.73
C GLN A 186 -5.77 -33.25 -14.59
N ALA A 187 -6.65 -32.39 -14.07
CA ALA A 187 -7.81 -31.90 -14.81
C ALA A 187 -7.41 -31.02 -16.02
N GLY A 188 -6.27 -30.33 -15.94
CA GLY A 188 -5.81 -29.40 -16.96
C GLY A 188 -6.58 -28.06 -16.98
N ALA A 189 -7.36 -27.79 -15.93
CA ALA A 189 -8.13 -26.57 -15.70
C ALA A 189 -8.52 -26.51 -14.21
N PHE A 190 -9.11 -25.40 -13.77
CA PHE A 190 -9.80 -25.35 -12.47
C PHE A 190 -11.14 -26.09 -12.57
N PRO A 191 -11.29 -27.28 -11.95
CA PRO A 191 -12.54 -28.01 -12.01
C PRO A 191 -13.62 -27.26 -11.24
N ARG A 192 -14.85 -27.30 -11.74
CA ARG A 192 -16.01 -26.83 -10.99
C ARG A 192 -16.14 -27.60 -9.68
N MET A 193 -16.47 -26.93 -8.57
CA MET A 193 -16.54 -27.51 -7.22
C MET A 193 -17.32 -28.83 -7.17
N GLN A 194 -18.50 -28.92 -7.81
CA GLN A 194 -19.27 -30.15 -7.85
C GLN A 194 -18.51 -31.33 -8.46
N GLY A 195 -17.66 -31.10 -9.47
CA GLY A 195 -16.88 -32.13 -10.14
C GLY A 195 -15.62 -32.57 -9.38
N CYS A 196 -15.12 -31.75 -8.44
CA CYS A 196 -13.96 -32.07 -7.62
C CYS A 196 -14.27 -32.23 -6.13
N ARG A 197 -15.55 -32.24 -5.73
CA ARG A 197 -15.98 -32.24 -4.33
C ARG A 197 -15.29 -33.28 -3.45
N ALA A 198 -15.07 -34.48 -3.99
CA ALA A 198 -14.43 -35.59 -3.27
C ALA A 198 -12.91 -35.38 -3.01
N ALA A 199 -12.27 -34.48 -3.76
CA ALA A 199 -10.85 -34.16 -3.61
C ALA A 199 -10.59 -32.96 -2.67
N LEU A 200 -11.65 -32.22 -2.30
CA LEU A 200 -11.52 -31.03 -1.44
C LEU A 200 -11.24 -31.42 0.02
N THR A 201 -10.36 -30.69 0.68
CA THR A 201 -10.09 -30.81 2.12
C THR A 201 -10.52 -29.56 2.89
N SER A 202 -11.07 -29.73 4.08
CA SER A 202 -11.35 -28.62 5.00
C SER A 202 -10.25 -28.41 6.04
N LYS A 203 -9.24 -29.30 6.09
CA LYS A 203 -8.17 -29.27 7.09
C LYS A 203 -6.91 -28.59 6.53
N ILE A 204 -6.34 -27.73 7.36
CA ILE A 204 -5.05 -27.08 7.11
C ILE A 204 -3.99 -27.79 7.95
N GLU A 205 -2.98 -28.38 7.33
CA GLU A 205 -1.97 -29.22 7.98
C GLU A 205 -0.58 -28.57 7.89
N PRO A 206 0.21 -28.55 8.98
CA PRO A 206 1.62 -28.17 8.90
C PRO A 206 2.40 -29.02 7.90
N GLY A 207 3.34 -28.42 7.16
CA GLY A 207 4.07 -29.11 6.09
C GLY A 207 3.26 -29.26 4.80
N CYS A 208 2.18 -28.50 4.66
CA CYS A 208 1.47 -28.25 3.42
C CYS A 208 1.50 -26.74 3.13
N PHE A 209 1.32 -26.36 1.86
CA PHE A 209 1.23 -24.95 1.47
C PHE A 209 -0.16 -24.64 0.93
N TYR A 210 -0.77 -23.56 1.41
CA TYR A 210 -2.13 -23.17 1.06
C TYR A 210 -2.12 -21.82 0.38
N ALA A 211 -2.45 -21.78 -0.92
CA ALA A 211 -2.48 -20.57 -1.73
C ALA A 211 -3.92 -20.15 -2.02
N PHE A 212 -4.33 -18.97 -1.55
CA PHE A 212 -5.58 -18.34 -1.93
C PHE A 212 -5.39 -17.63 -3.27
N LEU A 213 -6.01 -18.13 -4.33
CA LEU A 213 -5.89 -17.58 -5.68
C LEU A 213 -7.00 -16.56 -5.90
N SER A 214 -6.62 -15.29 -5.93
CA SER A 214 -7.51 -14.21 -6.36
C SER A 214 -7.29 -13.92 -7.85
N HIS A 215 -8.38 -13.99 -8.63
CA HIS A 215 -8.30 -13.87 -10.08
C HIS A 215 -9.61 -13.31 -10.63
N ARG A 216 -9.52 -12.60 -11.76
CA ARG A 216 -10.68 -12.08 -12.48
C ARG A 216 -11.30 -13.16 -13.37
N TRP A 217 -12.54 -13.56 -13.08
CA TRP A 217 -13.29 -14.45 -13.97
C TRP A 217 -13.40 -13.88 -15.40
N LEU A 218 -13.01 -14.68 -16.39
CA LEU A 218 -13.12 -14.32 -17.80
C LEU A 218 -14.55 -14.49 -18.33
N ALA A 219 -15.31 -15.45 -17.78
CA ALA A 219 -16.72 -15.65 -18.08
C ALA A 219 -17.53 -16.05 -16.84
N ARG A 220 -18.84 -15.73 -16.85
CA ARG A 220 -19.75 -15.91 -15.70
C ARG A 220 -20.03 -17.38 -15.36
N ALA A 221 -20.06 -18.26 -16.34
CA ALA A 221 -20.42 -19.68 -16.14
C ALA A 221 -19.19 -20.57 -15.93
N GLU A 222 -18.09 -20.25 -16.62
CA GLU A 222 -16.83 -20.99 -16.56
C GLU A 222 -15.67 -19.98 -16.61
N PRO A 223 -15.00 -19.71 -15.48
CA PRO A 223 -14.05 -18.60 -15.37
C PRO A 223 -12.78 -18.75 -16.20
N ASP A 224 -12.39 -19.99 -16.49
CA ASP A 224 -11.17 -20.37 -17.21
C ASP A 224 -11.46 -21.57 -18.14
N PRO A 225 -12.26 -21.36 -19.20
CA PRO A 225 -12.76 -22.47 -20.04
C PRO A 225 -11.64 -23.21 -20.78
N ASP A 226 -10.54 -22.50 -21.10
CA ASP A 226 -9.40 -23.07 -21.80
C ASP A 226 -8.30 -23.59 -20.85
N GLY A 227 -8.54 -23.54 -19.53
CA GLY A 227 -7.56 -23.92 -18.50
C GLY A 227 -6.27 -23.09 -18.52
N GLY A 228 -6.29 -21.91 -19.16
CA GLY A 228 -5.11 -21.07 -19.35
C GLY A 228 -4.60 -20.52 -18.02
N GLN A 229 -5.51 -19.98 -17.22
CA GLN A 229 -5.19 -19.35 -15.93
C GLN A 229 -4.75 -20.39 -14.90
N ALA A 230 -5.42 -21.56 -14.90
CA ALA A 230 -5.00 -22.72 -14.12
C ALA A 230 -3.56 -23.15 -14.46
N ARG A 231 -3.19 -23.10 -15.75
CA ARG A 231 -1.86 -23.47 -16.22
C ARG A 231 -0.80 -22.48 -15.74
N TYR A 232 -1.08 -21.17 -15.82
CA TYR A 232 -0.19 -20.14 -15.27
C TYR A 232 0.00 -20.28 -13.77
N ALA A 233 -1.08 -20.49 -13.00
CA ALA A 233 -0.99 -20.68 -11.56
C ALA A 233 -0.15 -21.92 -11.19
N ALA A 234 -0.39 -23.05 -11.86
CA ALA A 234 0.32 -24.29 -11.58
C ALA A 234 1.83 -24.22 -11.90
N TRP A 235 2.20 -23.69 -13.08
CA TRP A 235 3.61 -23.55 -13.46
C TRP A 235 4.36 -22.59 -12.54
N GLN A 236 3.75 -21.45 -12.15
CA GLN A 236 4.40 -20.49 -11.27
C GLN A 236 4.55 -21.02 -9.85
N LEU A 237 3.56 -21.74 -9.29
CA LEU A 237 3.71 -22.43 -8.00
C LEU A 237 4.87 -23.44 -8.02
N VAL A 238 4.96 -24.25 -9.07
CA VAL A 238 6.07 -25.21 -9.24
C VAL A 238 7.41 -24.50 -9.45
N GLY A 239 7.43 -23.41 -10.23
CA GLY A 239 8.61 -22.57 -10.43
C GLY A 239 9.14 -21.97 -9.12
N HIS A 240 8.25 -21.44 -8.29
CA HIS A 240 8.58 -20.91 -6.96
C HIS A 240 8.99 -22.00 -5.98
N LEU A 241 8.42 -23.21 -6.06
CA LEU A 241 8.88 -24.36 -5.27
C LEU A 241 10.31 -24.76 -5.64
N CYS A 242 10.64 -24.80 -6.93
CA CYS A 242 12.00 -25.02 -7.41
C CYS A 242 12.96 -23.91 -6.94
N ASP A 243 12.49 -22.66 -6.88
CA ASP A 243 13.25 -21.53 -6.33
C ASP A 243 13.55 -21.71 -4.84
N ALA A 244 12.53 -22.09 -4.06
CA ALA A 244 12.66 -22.39 -2.63
C ALA A 244 13.68 -23.52 -2.37
N LEU A 245 13.65 -24.58 -3.17
CA LEU A 245 14.62 -25.68 -3.09
C LEU A 245 16.05 -25.20 -3.40
N ARG A 246 16.25 -24.37 -4.43
CA ARG A 246 17.56 -23.80 -4.76
C ARG A 246 18.10 -22.91 -3.63
N VAL A 247 17.26 -22.06 -3.06
CA VAL A 247 17.62 -21.22 -1.91
C VAL A 247 18.00 -22.09 -0.70
N ALA A 248 17.21 -23.12 -0.40
CA ALA A 248 17.53 -24.07 0.66
C ALA A 248 18.87 -24.79 0.41
N GLY A 249 19.19 -25.16 -0.83
CA GLY A 249 20.47 -25.78 -1.17
C GLY A 249 21.68 -24.86 -1.03
N GLN A 250 21.52 -23.56 -1.29
CA GLN A 250 22.60 -22.58 -1.21
C GLN A 250 22.78 -22.00 0.20
N ARG A 251 21.67 -21.72 0.90
CA ARG A 251 21.65 -21.10 2.23
C ARG A 251 21.68 -22.12 3.36
N GLY A 252 21.21 -23.35 3.10
CA GLY A 252 20.87 -24.36 4.11
C GLY A 252 19.38 -24.35 4.42
N LEU A 253 18.77 -25.53 4.62
CA LEU A 253 17.31 -25.68 4.74
C LEU A 253 16.72 -24.88 5.91
N HIS A 254 17.41 -24.91 7.05
CA HIS A 254 16.97 -24.25 8.29
C HIS A 254 17.62 -22.89 8.53
N ALA A 255 18.50 -22.44 7.62
CA ALA A 255 19.16 -21.16 7.77
C ALA A 255 18.19 -20.01 7.41
N PRO A 256 18.06 -18.99 8.28
CA PRO A 256 17.14 -17.89 8.05
C PRO A 256 17.63 -16.95 6.95
N ARG A 257 16.69 -16.23 6.33
CA ARG A 257 17.00 -15.07 5.49
C ARG A 257 17.54 -13.93 6.35
N ARG A 258 18.43 -13.08 5.82
CA ARG A 258 18.91 -11.88 6.52
C ARG A 258 18.30 -10.61 5.95
N PHE A 259 17.84 -9.71 6.80
CA PHE A 259 17.17 -8.46 6.41
C PHE A 259 17.76 -7.25 7.12
N ASN A 260 18.00 -6.16 6.40
CA ASN A 260 18.44 -4.91 6.98
C ASN A 260 17.24 -3.97 7.13
N ALA A 261 16.71 -3.84 8.35
CA ALA A 261 15.54 -3.01 8.62
C ALA A 261 15.74 -1.52 8.32
N THR A 262 16.95 -1.00 8.53
CA THR A 262 17.25 0.42 8.23
C THR A 262 17.24 0.70 6.74
N ALA A 263 17.74 -0.24 5.94
CA ALA A 263 17.85 -0.08 4.49
C ALA A 263 16.62 -0.62 3.75
N GLY A 264 15.76 -1.41 4.42
CA GLY A 264 14.52 -1.94 3.88
C GLY A 264 14.71 -3.02 2.82
N PHE A 265 15.82 -3.76 2.84
CA PHE A 265 16.08 -4.82 1.86
C PHE A 265 16.78 -6.05 2.46
N VAL A 266 16.63 -7.16 1.74
CA VAL A 266 17.24 -8.45 2.04
C VAL A 266 18.73 -8.46 1.68
N VAL A 267 19.53 -9.09 2.53
CA VAL A 267 20.99 -9.13 2.44
C VAL A 267 21.45 -10.59 2.25
N GLY A 268 22.15 -10.87 1.15
CA GLY A 268 22.67 -12.21 0.85
C GLY A 268 21.69 -13.08 0.03
N ILE A 269 21.82 -14.41 0.15
CA ILE A 269 21.05 -15.38 -0.64
C ILE A 269 19.62 -15.44 -0.13
N ALA A 270 18.66 -15.14 -1.02
CA ALA A 270 17.24 -15.24 -0.74
C ALA A 270 16.45 -15.49 -2.02
N GLY A 271 15.29 -16.12 -1.85
CA GLY A 271 14.29 -16.28 -2.90
C GLY A 271 13.34 -15.09 -2.98
N SER A 272 12.34 -15.19 -3.84
CA SER A 272 11.16 -14.31 -3.74
C SER A 272 10.40 -14.56 -2.43
N GLU A 273 9.54 -13.62 -2.02
CA GLU A 273 8.71 -13.79 -0.82
C GLU A 273 7.91 -15.11 -0.84
N LEU A 274 7.27 -15.47 -1.96
CA LEU A 274 6.62 -16.78 -2.07
C LEU A 274 7.55 -17.99 -1.91
N ALA A 275 8.79 -17.90 -2.41
CA ALA A 275 9.75 -19.00 -2.31
C ALA A 275 10.24 -19.16 -0.86
N GLU A 276 10.46 -18.05 -0.16
CA GLU A 276 10.75 -18.04 1.28
C GLU A 276 9.57 -18.58 2.08
N ALA A 277 8.34 -18.21 1.73
CA ALA A 277 7.14 -18.75 2.36
C ALA A 277 7.00 -20.27 2.16
N LEU A 278 7.25 -20.78 0.94
CA LEU A 278 7.30 -22.22 0.64
C LEU A 278 8.41 -22.94 1.42
N LEU A 279 9.58 -22.31 1.53
CA LEU A 279 10.71 -22.84 2.30
C LEU A 279 10.32 -23.04 3.77
N VAL A 280 9.73 -22.02 4.40
CA VAL A 280 9.31 -22.05 5.80
C VAL A 280 8.16 -23.01 6.04
N ASN A 281 7.13 -22.97 5.20
CA ASN A 281 5.85 -23.63 5.47
C ASN A 281 5.74 -25.05 4.93
N LEU A 282 6.50 -25.39 3.88
CA LEU A 282 6.46 -26.68 3.22
C LEU A 282 7.80 -27.42 3.30
N LEU A 283 8.91 -26.79 2.95
CA LEU A 283 10.19 -27.51 2.85
C LEU A 283 10.77 -27.87 4.21
N ARG A 284 10.93 -26.91 5.13
CA ARG A 284 11.51 -27.14 6.47
C ARG A 284 10.77 -28.21 7.30
N PRO A 285 9.42 -28.28 7.29
CA PRO A 285 8.72 -29.30 8.07
C PRO A 285 8.78 -30.70 7.46
N VAL A 286 9.03 -30.83 6.16
CA VAL A 286 8.84 -32.09 5.41
C VAL A 286 10.15 -32.70 4.93
N LEU A 287 11.14 -31.88 4.58
CA LEU A 287 12.41 -32.35 4.04
C LEU A 287 13.47 -32.54 5.12
N ALA A 288 14.25 -33.60 4.94
CA ALA A 288 15.55 -33.74 5.57
C ALA A 288 16.66 -33.32 4.59
N GLU A 289 17.84 -32.97 5.10
CA GLU A 289 19.00 -32.56 4.28
C GLU A 289 19.36 -33.58 3.18
N ALA A 290 19.26 -34.88 3.48
CA ALA A 290 19.52 -35.93 2.49
C ALA A 290 18.51 -35.93 1.33
N THR A 291 17.22 -35.66 1.63
CA THR A 291 16.16 -35.56 0.63
C THR A 291 16.25 -34.25 -0.17
N LEU A 292 16.71 -33.17 0.46
CA LEU A 292 16.99 -31.90 -0.23
C LEU A 292 18.04 -32.10 -1.33
N ALA A 293 19.11 -32.86 -1.07
CA ALA A 293 20.11 -33.16 -2.09
C ALA A 293 19.53 -33.89 -3.32
N LEU A 294 18.60 -34.83 -3.11
CA LEU A 294 17.88 -35.51 -4.20
C LEU A 294 16.95 -34.55 -4.95
N ALA A 295 16.21 -33.70 -4.23
CA ALA A 295 15.35 -32.69 -4.85
C ALA A 295 16.16 -31.71 -5.73
N LEU A 296 17.33 -31.27 -5.25
CA LEU A 296 18.25 -30.41 -6.01
C LEU A 296 18.73 -31.08 -7.30
N GLN A 297 19.01 -32.39 -7.28
CA GLN A 297 19.36 -33.16 -8.48
C GLN A 297 18.19 -33.22 -9.48
N GLU A 298 16.97 -33.44 -9.00
CA GLU A 298 15.77 -33.48 -9.85
C GLU A 298 15.50 -32.14 -10.56
N ILE A 299 15.75 -31.01 -9.89
CA ILE A 299 15.45 -29.67 -10.42
C ILE A 299 16.60 -29.01 -11.16
N ALA A 300 17.85 -29.47 -11.00
CA ALA A 300 19.00 -28.87 -11.68
C ALA A 300 18.84 -28.73 -13.21
N PRO A 301 18.28 -29.72 -13.94
CA PRO A 301 18.03 -29.57 -15.38
C PRO A 301 16.99 -28.50 -15.74
N LEU A 302 16.14 -28.12 -14.78
CA LEU A 302 15.02 -27.20 -15.00
C LEU A 302 15.41 -25.72 -14.85
N GLU A 303 16.62 -25.42 -14.40
CA GLU A 303 17.03 -24.05 -14.05
C GLU A 303 16.79 -23.05 -15.19
N ARG A 304 17.20 -23.38 -16.41
CA ARG A 304 16.98 -22.51 -17.58
C ARG A 304 15.53 -22.47 -18.03
N GLU A 305 14.82 -23.58 -17.89
CA GLU A 305 13.42 -23.70 -18.32
C GLU A 305 12.47 -22.92 -17.41
N LEU A 306 12.78 -22.87 -16.11
CA LEU A 306 12.04 -22.18 -15.06
C LEU A 306 12.66 -20.85 -14.66
N ALA A 307 13.56 -20.29 -15.46
CA ALA A 307 14.19 -18.98 -15.19
C ALA A 307 13.16 -17.85 -15.09
N ASP A 308 12.06 -17.94 -15.84
CA ASP A 308 10.90 -17.05 -15.77
C ASP A 308 9.77 -17.61 -14.89
N ARG A 309 10.10 -18.59 -14.04
CA ARG A 309 9.14 -19.34 -13.18
C ARG A 309 8.07 -20.09 -13.97
N GLY A 310 8.36 -20.46 -15.22
CA GLY A 310 7.47 -21.28 -16.05
C GLY A 310 6.40 -20.48 -16.79
N VAL A 311 6.47 -19.14 -16.82
CA VAL A 311 5.53 -18.27 -17.53
C VAL A 311 5.48 -18.62 -19.04
N ARG A 312 6.64 -18.78 -19.68
CA ARG A 312 6.72 -19.19 -21.10
C ARG A 312 6.18 -20.60 -21.34
N LEU A 313 6.32 -21.52 -20.39
CA LEU A 313 5.77 -22.88 -20.53
C LEU A 313 4.25 -22.90 -20.31
N ALA A 314 3.76 -22.09 -19.39
CA ALA A 314 2.33 -21.89 -19.17
C ALA A 314 1.63 -21.23 -20.36
N ALA A 315 2.35 -20.42 -21.12
CA ALA A 315 1.88 -19.82 -22.36
C ALA A 315 1.46 -20.88 -23.40
N GLU A 316 2.11 -22.04 -23.42
CA GLU A 316 1.91 -23.06 -24.43
C GLU A 316 0.65 -23.91 -24.17
N ARG A 317 -0.08 -24.27 -25.23
CA ARG A 317 -1.29 -25.11 -25.13
C ARG A 317 -1.01 -26.46 -24.46
N GLU A 318 0.17 -27.02 -24.69
CA GLU A 318 0.61 -28.31 -24.13
C GLU A 318 1.22 -28.18 -22.73
N GLY A 319 1.24 -26.99 -22.12
CA GLY A 319 1.98 -26.74 -20.88
C GLY A 319 1.58 -27.67 -19.72
N PHE A 320 0.31 -28.06 -19.60
CA PHE A 320 -0.09 -29.05 -18.58
C PHE A 320 0.41 -30.47 -18.89
N ALA A 321 0.42 -30.88 -20.16
CA ALA A 321 0.96 -32.18 -20.56
C ALA A 321 2.45 -32.26 -20.24
N ARG A 322 3.19 -31.18 -20.52
CA ARG A 322 4.60 -31.05 -20.14
C ARG A 322 4.80 -31.06 -18.63
N LEU A 323 3.99 -30.33 -17.87
CA LEU A 323 4.10 -30.31 -16.41
C LEU A 323 3.88 -31.71 -15.81
N ARG A 324 2.89 -32.45 -16.32
CA ARG A 324 2.64 -33.84 -15.88
C ARG A 324 3.82 -34.76 -16.19
N ALA A 325 4.38 -34.68 -17.41
CA ALA A 325 5.55 -35.46 -17.77
C ALA A 325 6.75 -35.12 -16.87
N LEU A 326 6.99 -33.83 -16.63
CA LEU A 326 8.06 -33.34 -15.76
C LEU A 326 7.96 -33.91 -14.34
N LEU A 327 6.75 -33.92 -13.76
CA LEU A 327 6.50 -34.44 -12.41
C LEU A 327 6.58 -35.97 -12.35
N ALA A 328 6.19 -36.68 -13.41
CA ALA A 328 6.29 -38.15 -13.45
C ALA A 328 7.75 -38.63 -13.31
N ASP A 329 8.70 -37.89 -13.88
CA ASP A 329 10.13 -38.21 -13.83
C ASP A 329 10.84 -37.73 -12.56
N ARG A 330 10.12 -37.03 -11.65
CA ARG A 330 10.69 -36.31 -10.50
C ARG A 330 9.89 -36.60 -9.23
N PRO A 331 10.07 -37.79 -8.62
CA PRO A 331 9.23 -38.23 -7.51
C PRO A 331 9.31 -37.35 -6.27
N VAL A 332 10.47 -36.76 -5.95
CA VAL A 332 10.60 -35.87 -4.78
C VAL A 332 9.84 -34.57 -5.03
N LEU A 333 10.05 -33.94 -6.21
CA LEU A 333 9.31 -32.74 -6.59
C LEU A 333 7.79 -33.01 -6.65
N ALA A 334 7.38 -34.14 -7.23
CA ALA A 334 5.98 -34.53 -7.29
C ALA A 334 5.36 -34.64 -5.89
N SER A 335 6.04 -35.31 -4.95
CA SER A 335 5.58 -35.44 -3.56
C SER A 335 5.43 -34.09 -2.86
N LEU A 336 6.31 -33.12 -3.13
CA LEU A 336 6.17 -31.75 -2.62
C LEU A 336 4.98 -31.02 -3.25
N VAL A 337 4.74 -31.20 -4.55
CA VAL A 337 3.57 -30.63 -5.25
C VAL A 337 2.24 -31.18 -4.71
N GLU A 338 2.20 -32.45 -4.27
CA GLU A 338 1.00 -33.03 -3.63
C GLU A 338 0.60 -32.34 -2.33
N ARG A 339 1.55 -31.63 -1.68
CA ARG A 339 1.34 -30.88 -0.44
C ARG A 339 0.98 -29.42 -0.69
N ILE A 340 0.83 -29.00 -1.95
CA ILE A 340 0.36 -27.67 -2.30
C ILE A 340 -1.13 -27.74 -2.59
N TYR A 341 -1.88 -26.85 -1.93
CA TYR A 341 -3.30 -26.70 -2.06
C TYR A 341 -3.62 -25.27 -2.51
N VAL A 342 -4.66 -25.15 -3.32
CA VAL A 342 -5.16 -23.88 -3.82
C VAL A 342 -6.61 -23.69 -3.39
N TRP A 343 -6.96 -22.47 -3.01
CA TRP A 343 -8.34 -22.04 -2.91
C TRP A 343 -8.64 -21.16 -4.12
N TYR A 344 -9.63 -21.55 -4.90
CA TYR A 344 -10.17 -20.77 -6.01
C TYR A 344 -11.69 -20.89 -5.96
N ASP A 345 -12.39 -19.77 -5.96
CA ASP A 345 -13.82 -19.69 -5.68
C ASP A 345 -14.65 -20.69 -6.53
N PHE A 346 -14.38 -20.80 -7.82
CA PHE A 346 -15.04 -21.71 -8.75
C PHE A 346 -14.89 -23.19 -8.38
N SER A 347 -13.72 -23.55 -7.84
CA SER A 347 -13.38 -24.92 -7.47
C SER A 347 -13.68 -25.26 -6.02
N CYS A 348 -13.81 -24.25 -5.15
CA CYS A 348 -13.90 -24.44 -3.71
C CYS A 348 -15.29 -24.09 -3.15
N LEU A 349 -16.06 -23.24 -3.84
CA LEU A 349 -17.45 -22.93 -3.52
C LEU A 349 -18.42 -23.53 -4.55
N PRO A 350 -19.63 -23.97 -4.14
CA PRO A 350 -20.63 -24.48 -5.07
C PRO A 350 -20.99 -23.49 -6.18
N GLN A 351 -21.04 -23.97 -7.41
CA GLN A 351 -21.36 -23.15 -8.59
C GLN A 351 -22.75 -23.48 -9.14
N ALA A 352 -23.39 -22.57 -9.87
CA ALA A 352 -24.74 -22.78 -10.42
C ALA A 352 -24.81 -23.88 -11.51
N PRO A 353 -25.83 -24.76 -11.54
CA PRO A 353 -26.94 -24.86 -10.57
C PRO A 353 -26.50 -25.41 -9.22
N ARG A 354 -27.05 -24.83 -8.15
CA ARG A 354 -26.84 -25.22 -6.74
C ARG A 354 -28.11 -25.88 -6.22
N ASP A 355 -27.97 -26.97 -5.46
CA ASP A 355 -29.06 -27.49 -4.63
C ASP A 355 -29.16 -26.70 -3.31
N VAL A 356 -30.10 -27.07 -2.44
CA VAL A 356 -30.34 -26.35 -1.17
C VAL A 356 -29.10 -26.34 -0.27
N ALA A 357 -28.40 -27.47 -0.15
CA ALA A 357 -27.20 -27.58 0.66
C ALA A 357 -26.02 -26.80 0.06
N ASP A 358 -25.93 -26.78 -1.27
CA ASP A 358 -24.95 -25.99 -2.00
C ASP A 358 -25.21 -24.48 -1.88
N GLU A 359 -26.47 -24.05 -1.78
CA GLU A 359 -26.77 -22.64 -1.52
C GLU A 359 -26.40 -22.20 -0.11
N GLU A 360 -26.71 -23.02 0.89
CA GLU A 360 -26.28 -22.76 2.28
C GLU A 360 -24.75 -22.69 2.39
N LEU A 361 -24.06 -23.63 1.75
CA LEU A 361 -22.61 -23.70 1.73
C LEU A 361 -21.97 -22.51 0.99
N PHE A 362 -22.52 -22.11 -0.16
CA PHE A 362 -22.04 -20.93 -0.89
C PHE A 362 -22.24 -19.66 -0.07
N GLY A 363 -23.42 -19.47 0.54
CA GLY A 363 -23.71 -18.34 1.41
C GLY A 363 -22.76 -18.25 2.60
N ALA A 364 -22.53 -19.36 3.29
CA ALA A 364 -21.54 -19.44 4.38
C ALA A 364 -20.12 -19.14 3.88
N GLY A 365 -19.75 -19.68 2.71
CA GLY A 365 -18.46 -19.45 2.08
C GLY A 365 -18.16 -17.98 1.82
N LEU A 366 -19.09 -17.27 1.16
CA LEU A 366 -18.94 -15.83 0.92
C LEU A 366 -18.84 -15.02 2.22
N GLN A 367 -19.52 -15.45 3.28
CA GLN A 367 -19.44 -14.77 4.57
C GLN A 367 -18.08 -14.89 5.25
N HIS A 368 -17.28 -15.88 4.87
CA HIS A 368 -15.99 -16.19 5.50
C HIS A 368 -14.79 -16.03 4.54
N LEU A 369 -14.98 -15.41 3.37
CA LEU A 369 -13.93 -15.24 2.36
C LEU A 369 -12.62 -14.65 2.92
N VAL A 370 -12.73 -13.59 3.72
CA VAL A 370 -11.56 -12.97 4.39
C VAL A 370 -10.84 -13.96 5.31
N ALA A 371 -11.57 -14.83 6.01
CA ALA A 371 -10.95 -15.84 6.86
C ALA A 371 -10.21 -16.91 6.03
N PHE A 372 -10.76 -17.31 4.87
CA PHE A 372 -10.07 -18.25 3.96
C PHE A 372 -8.77 -17.64 3.44
N GLN A 373 -8.83 -16.37 3.05
CA GLN A 373 -7.67 -15.61 2.62
C GLN A 373 -6.62 -15.49 3.74
N MET A 374 -7.06 -15.22 4.98
CA MET A 374 -6.21 -15.11 6.17
C MET A 374 -5.47 -16.40 6.53
N LEU A 375 -6.09 -17.55 6.27
CA LEU A 375 -5.53 -18.85 6.62
C LEU A 375 -4.54 -19.40 5.57
N GLY A 376 -4.52 -18.83 4.36
CA GLY A 376 -3.55 -19.14 3.31
C GLY A 376 -2.65 -17.96 2.93
N ARG A 377 -1.81 -18.16 1.92
CA ARG A 377 -1.03 -17.10 1.26
C ARG A 377 -1.81 -16.55 0.08
N THR A 378 -2.02 -15.23 -0.01
CA THR A 378 -2.74 -14.66 -1.16
C THR A 378 -1.82 -14.58 -2.38
N VAL A 379 -2.29 -15.14 -3.49
CA VAL A 379 -1.68 -14.99 -4.81
C VAL A 379 -2.69 -14.34 -5.73
N VAL A 380 -2.34 -13.19 -6.30
CA VAL A 380 -3.15 -12.52 -7.32
C VAL A 380 -2.65 -12.93 -8.69
N LEU A 381 -3.53 -13.61 -9.44
CA LEU A 381 -3.28 -13.97 -10.83
C LEU A 381 -3.71 -12.79 -11.71
N LEU A 382 -2.72 -12.12 -12.28
CA LEU A 382 -2.87 -10.79 -12.85
C LEU A 382 -2.72 -10.82 -14.37
N ASP A 383 -3.81 -10.49 -15.06
CA ASP A 383 -3.80 -10.20 -16.50
C ASP A 383 -3.51 -8.72 -16.76
N GLU A 384 -4.37 -7.85 -16.21
CA GLU A 384 -4.28 -6.40 -16.28
C GLU A 384 -4.64 -5.79 -14.93
N THR A 385 -3.79 -4.89 -14.44
CA THR A 385 -3.91 -4.30 -13.12
C THR A 385 -5.15 -3.42 -12.97
N GLU A 386 -5.42 -2.56 -13.94
CA GLU A 386 -6.53 -1.61 -13.93
C GLU A 386 -7.87 -2.35 -13.92
N ASP A 387 -7.96 -3.38 -14.76
CA ASP A 387 -9.14 -4.20 -14.90
C ASP A 387 -9.38 -5.04 -13.64
N TYR A 388 -8.33 -5.65 -13.08
CA TYR A 388 -8.44 -6.36 -11.80
C TYR A 388 -8.90 -5.45 -10.65
N LEU A 389 -8.29 -4.26 -10.48
CA LEU A 389 -8.63 -3.29 -9.43
C LEU A 389 -9.91 -2.46 -9.69
N SER A 390 -10.58 -2.72 -10.82
CA SER A 390 -11.92 -2.21 -11.13
C SER A 390 -13.03 -3.18 -10.73
N ARG A 391 -12.70 -4.39 -10.26
CA ARG A 391 -13.69 -5.40 -9.84
C ARG A 391 -13.84 -5.37 -8.32
N GLY A 392 -15.06 -5.31 -7.83
CA GLY A 392 -15.33 -5.13 -6.39
C GLY A 392 -14.72 -6.23 -5.52
N TRP A 393 -14.96 -7.50 -5.85
CA TRP A 393 -14.39 -8.65 -5.15
C TRP A 393 -12.84 -8.67 -5.19
N CYS A 394 -12.25 -8.53 -6.39
CA CYS A 394 -10.80 -8.51 -6.56
C CYS A 394 -10.12 -7.34 -5.82
N THR A 395 -10.73 -6.15 -5.83
CA THR A 395 -10.22 -4.99 -5.10
C THR A 395 -10.28 -5.22 -3.59
N LEU A 396 -11.38 -5.77 -3.09
CA LEU A 396 -11.52 -6.15 -1.68
C LEU A 396 -10.43 -7.14 -1.27
N GLU A 397 -10.24 -8.22 -2.03
CA GLU A 397 -9.23 -9.25 -1.77
C GLU A 397 -7.81 -8.67 -1.77
N ALA A 398 -7.46 -7.81 -2.73
CA ALA A 398 -6.14 -7.17 -2.79
C ALA A 398 -5.91 -6.22 -1.61
N ILE A 399 -6.90 -5.40 -1.23
CA ILE A 399 -6.78 -4.50 -0.08
C ILE A 399 -6.66 -5.29 1.22
N VAL A 400 -7.44 -6.36 1.40
CA VAL A 400 -7.34 -7.22 2.59
C VAL A 400 -5.96 -7.86 2.68
N ALA A 401 -5.42 -8.40 1.57
CA ALA A 401 -4.09 -8.98 1.54
C ALA A 401 -2.99 -7.96 1.89
N ASP A 402 -3.05 -6.75 1.33
CA ASP A 402 -2.04 -5.70 1.58
C ASP A 402 -2.13 -5.13 3.00
N SER A 403 -3.33 -4.81 3.47
CA SER A 403 -3.54 -4.02 4.69
C SER A 403 -3.58 -4.85 5.97
N GLN A 404 -4.01 -6.11 5.90
CA GLN A 404 -4.19 -6.96 7.09
C GLN A 404 -3.16 -8.08 7.18
N MET A 405 -2.54 -8.46 6.07
CA MET A 405 -1.67 -9.63 6.01
C MET A 405 -0.24 -9.33 5.58
N GLY A 406 0.00 -8.28 4.79
CA GLY A 406 1.36 -7.93 4.32
C GLY A 406 2.00 -9.00 3.40
N HIS A 407 1.19 -9.90 2.86
CA HIS A 407 1.62 -11.16 2.26
C HIS A 407 0.83 -11.44 0.97
N LEU A 408 1.14 -10.65 -0.06
CA LEU A 408 0.55 -10.76 -1.38
C LEU A 408 1.64 -11.07 -2.41
N ASP A 409 1.44 -12.15 -3.17
CA ASP A 409 2.29 -12.50 -4.31
C ASP A 409 1.55 -12.30 -5.63
N LEU A 410 2.29 -11.89 -6.66
CA LEU A 410 1.72 -11.60 -7.98
C LEU A 410 2.18 -12.64 -8.99
N PHE A 411 1.23 -13.24 -9.69
CA PHE A 411 1.45 -14.16 -10.80
C PHE A 411 1.00 -13.53 -12.11
N VAL A 412 1.70 -13.86 -13.19
CA VAL A 412 1.26 -13.54 -14.54
C VAL A 412 0.10 -14.47 -14.93
N GLY A 413 -1.03 -13.91 -15.35
CA GLY A 413 -2.18 -14.68 -15.84
C GLY A 413 -2.21 -14.93 -17.35
N SER A 414 -1.43 -14.19 -18.14
CA SER A 414 -1.51 -14.27 -19.62
C SER A 414 -0.22 -13.90 -20.34
N GLN A 415 -0.16 -14.22 -21.64
CA GLN A 415 1.02 -14.01 -22.51
C GLN A 415 1.38 -12.54 -22.80
N ARG A 416 0.77 -11.57 -22.11
CA ARG A 416 0.91 -10.16 -22.49
C ARG A 416 2.35 -9.67 -22.25
N PRO A 417 2.93 -8.87 -23.18
CA PRO A 417 4.33 -8.43 -23.10
C PRO A 417 4.70 -7.64 -21.83
N THR A 418 3.72 -7.03 -21.16
CA THR A 418 3.92 -6.23 -19.94
C THR A 418 3.96 -7.07 -18.68
N ALA A 419 3.20 -8.17 -18.63
CA ALA A 419 3.13 -9.07 -17.48
C ALA A 419 4.37 -9.97 -17.39
N ALA A 420 4.89 -10.48 -18.51
CA ALA A 420 6.07 -11.33 -18.52
C ALA A 420 7.40 -10.63 -18.13
N LYS A 421 7.41 -9.32 -17.85
CA LYS A 421 8.63 -8.51 -17.64
C LYS A 421 8.76 -7.92 -16.22
N GLY A 422 7.97 -8.35 -15.24
CA GLY A 422 8.06 -7.81 -13.86
C GLY A 422 7.53 -6.38 -13.70
N ARG A 423 6.96 -5.80 -14.76
CA ARG A 423 6.55 -4.38 -14.83
C ARG A 423 5.10 -4.18 -14.41
N THR A 424 4.24 -5.17 -14.65
CA THR A 424 2.83 -5.16 -14.22
C THR A 424 2.76 -5.28 -12.70
N GLU A 425 3.69 -6.02 -12.10
CA GLU A 425 3.83 -6.26 -10.67
C GLU A 425 4.15 -4.96 -9.93
N HIS A 426 5.23 -4.28 -10.34
CA HIS A 426 5.58 -2.97 -9.78
C HIS A 426 4.45 -1.95 -9.92
N TYR A 427 3.72 -2.01 -11.03
CA TYR A 427 2.61 -1.12 -11.31
C TYR A 427 1.38 -1.41 -10.43
N PHE A 428 1.06 -2.69 -10.24
CA PHE A 428 0.04 -3.14 -9.31
C PHE A 428 0.36 -2.77 -7.87
N GLU A 429 1.58 -3.05 -7.40
CA GLU A 429 2.05 -2.66 -6.07
C GLU A 429 1.91 -1.16 -5.84
N THR A 430 2.30 -0.37 -6.84
CA THR A 430 2.22 1.10 -6.81
C THR A 430 0.77 1.59 -6.72
N LEU A 431 -0.16 1.00 -7.46
CA LEU A 431 -1.59 1.35 -7.36
C LEU A 431 -2.20 0.88 -6.04
N LEU A 432 -1.79 -0.28 -5.52
CA LEU A 432 -2.30 -0.81 -4.26
C LEU A 432 -1.81 -0.03 -3.04
N GLN A 433 -0.72 0.74 -3.15
CA GLN A 433 -0.34 1.72 -2.13
C GLN A 433 -1.37 2.84 -1.98
N ASP A 434 -1.98 3.31 -3.08
CA ASP A 434 -2.87 4.46 -3.10
C ASP A 434 -4.37 4.10 -3.13
N ARG A 435 -4.72 2.92 -3.63
CA ARG A 435 -6.12 2.46 -3.74
C ARG A 435 -6.86 2.41 -2.40
N PRO A 436 -6.28 1.90 -1.29
CA PRO A 436 -6.93 1.91 0.02
C PRO A 436 -7.31 3.34 0.47
N HIS A 437 -6.50 4.33 0.11
CA HIS A 437 -6.78 5.73 0.41
C HIS A 437 -8.04 6.24 -0.32
N MET A 438 -8.23 5.88 -1.60
CA MET A 438 -9.45 6.21 -2.35
C MET A 438 -10.69 5.55 -1.75
N VAL A 439 -10.61 4.25 -1.50
CA VAL A 439 -11.72 3.46 -0.94
C VAL A 439 -12.14 4.02 0.42
N TRP A 440 -11.18 4.29 1.29
CA TRP A 440 -11.46 4.87 2.61
C TRP A 440 -12.21 6.21 2.54
N ARG A 441 -11.78 7.12 1.64
CA ARG A 441 -12.45 8.41 1.45
C ARG A 441 -13.88 8.25 0.95
N ALA A 442 -14.10 7.30 0.03
CA ALA A 442 -15.44 7.01 -0.47
C ALA A 442 -16.37 6.41 0.61
N LEU A 443 -15.84 5.53 1.47
CA LEU A 443 -16.60 5.00 2.60
C LEU A 443 -16.94 6.10 3.62
N LEU A 444 -16.00 6.99 3.93
CA LEU A 444 -16.24 8.14 4.81
C LEU A 444 -17.31 9.08 4.22
N ASP A 445 -17.26 9.36 2.92
CA ASP A 445 -18.28 10.15 2.23
C ASP A 445 -19.68 9.54 2.38
N THR A 446 -19.79 8.22 2.37
CA THR A 446 -21.07 7.49 2.51
C THR A 446 -21.52 7.36 3.97
N ASP A 447 -20.66 6.85 4.85
CA ASP A 447 -21.02 6.43 6.21
C ASP A 447 -20.85 7.52 7.26
N VAL A 448 -19.96 8.49 7.02
CA VAL A 448 -19.63 9.56 8.00
C VAL A 448 -20.25 10.89 7.59
N LEU A 449 -20.20 11.21 6.30
CA LEU A 449 -20.67 12.48 5.74
C LEU A 449 -22.03 12.38 5.02
N HIS A 450 -22.47 11.16 4.67
CA HIS A 450 -23.77 10.89 4.04
C HIS A 450 -24.03 11.69 2.75
N VAL A 451 -23.00 11.92 1.94
CA VAL A 451 -23.12 12.68 0.68
C VAL A 451 -23.47 11.79 -0.51
N GLN A 452 -23.50 10.47 -0.34
CA GLN A 452 -23.83 9.49 -1.37
C GLN A 452 -24.37 8.20 -0.74
N SER A 453 -25.07 7.39 -1.53
CA SER A 453 -25.51 6.04 -1.16
C SER A 453 -24.39 4.98 -1.31
N PRO A 454 -24.53 3.78 -0.72
CA PRO A 454 -23.62 2.66 -0.95
C PRO A 454 -23.45 2.29 -2.43
N ALA A 455 -24.53 2.29 -3.21
CA ALA A 455 -24.47 1.98 -4.64
C ALA A 455 -23.70 3.04 -5.44
N GLU A 456 -23.93 4.33 -5.13
CA GLU A 456 -23.17 5.43 -5.73
C GLU A 456 -21.69 5.38 -5.32
N CYS A 457 -21.38 4.99 -4.07
CA CYS A 457 -20.01 4.79 -3.60
C CYS A 457 -19.26 3.76 -4.46
N MET A 458 -19.86 2.57 -4.65
CA MET A 458 -19.28 1.50 -5.48
C MET A 458 -19.11 1.96 -6.94
N SER A 459 -20.11 2.64 -7.49
CA SER A 459 -20.07 3.19 -8.85
C SER A 459 -18.96 4.24 -9.02
N ARG A 460 -18.84 5.21 -8.09
CA ARG A 460 -17.81 6.25 -8.12
C ARG A 460 -16.41 5.72 -7.83
N LEU A 461 -16.26 4.61 -7.11
CA LEU A 461 -14.99 3.90 -7.00
C LEU A 461 -14.62 3.12 -8.28
N GLY A 462 -15.54 3.02 -9.25
CA GLY A 462 -15.35 2.23 -10.46
C GLY A 462 -15.32 0.73 -10.17
N LEU A 463 -16.01 0.28 -9.11
CA LEU A 463 -16.04 -1.12 -8.69
C LEU A 463 -17.21 -1.85 -9.33
N ALA A 464 -16.94 -2.50 -10.47
CA ALA A 464 -17.90 -3.34 -11.15
C ALA A 464 -18.07 -4.69 -10.42
N LEU A 465 -19.31 -5.16 -10.36
CA LEU A 465 -19.67 -6.50 -9.88
C LEU A 465 -20.27 -7.32 -11.01
N THR A 466 -20.09 -8.64 -10.96
CA THR A 466 -20.70 -9.56 -11.92
C THR A 466 -22.21 -9.69 -11.70
N ASP A 467 -22.65 -9.55 -10.45
CA ASP A 467 -24.06 -9.52 -10.05
C ASP A 467 -24.32 -8.26 -9.22
N GLU A 468 -25.34 -7.48 -9.58
CA GLU A 468 -25.70 -6.26 -8.84
C GLU A 468 -26.22 -6.58 -7.43
N ALA A 469 -26.76 -7.79 -7.21
CA ALA A 469 -27.19 -8.23 -5.88
C ALA A 469 -26.02 -8.33 -4.88
N ASP A 470 -24.77 -8.41 -5.35
CA ASP A 470 -23.58 -8.46 -4.50
C ASP A 470 -23.18 -7.08 -3.95
N VAL A 471 -23.74 -5.97 -4.47
CA VAL A 471 -23.36 -4.59 -4.06
C VAL A 471 -23.40 -4.41 -2.54
N PRO A 472 -24.50 -4.75 -1.82
CA PRO A 472 -24.53 -4.59 -0.37
C PRO A 472 -23.49 -5.45 0.34
N ILE A 473 -23.25 -6.67 -0.15
CA ILE A 473 -22.31 -7.63 0.46
C ILE A 473 -20.88 -7.11 0.36
N VAL A 474 -20.45 -6.72 -0.83
CA VAL A 474 -19.08 -6.21 -1.05
C VAL A 474 -18.89 -4.89 -0.32
N TYR A 475 -19.88 -4.00 -0.35
CA TYR A 475 -19.82 -2.74 0.37
C TYR A 475 -19.68 -2.95 1.89
N ASP A 476 -20.47 -3.83 2.49
CA ASP A 476 -20.36 -4.15 3.91
C ASP A 476 -19.01 -4.76 4.27
N ARG A 477 -18.39 -5.53 3.36
CA ARG A 477 -17.02 -6.03 3.55
C ARG A 477 -15.99 -4.92 3.49
N LEU A 478 -16.09 -3.99 2.54
CA LEU A 478 -15.19 -2.83 2.46
C LEU A 478 -15.22 -2.01 3.75
N ARG A 479 -16.39 -1.87 4.39
CA ARG A 479 -16.54 -1.17 5.68
C ARG A 479 -15.80 -1.83 6.85
N THR A 480 -15.50 -3.13 6.75
CA THR A 480 -14.72 -3.84 7.77
C THR A 480 -13.22 -3.61 7.65
N ILE A 481 -12.74 -3.06 6.53
CA ILE A 481 -11.34 -2.71 6.34
C ILE A 481 -11.00 -1.52 7.24
N ARG A 482 -9.84 -1.59 7.89
CA ARG A 482 -9.34 -0.50 8.74
C ARG A 482 -8.92 0.70 7.90
N ALA A 483 -8.92 1.89 8.50
CA ALA A 483 -8.28 3.06 7.94
C ALA A 483 -6.84 2.73 7.51
N PRO A 484 -6.38 3.20 6.33
CA PRO A 484 -5.06 2.87 5.82
C PRO A 484 -3.94 3.26 6.80
N ALA A 485 -3.06 2.31 7.12
CA ALA A 485 -1.93 2.55 8.04
C ALA A 485 -0.74 3.26 7.35
N LYS A 486 -0.55 3.02 6.05
CA LYS A 486 0.50 3.67 5.26
C LYS A 486 0.18 5.16 5.08
N VAL A 487 1.21 6.01 5.10
CA VAL A 487 1.06 7.44 4.85
C VAL A 487 1.88 7.79 3.61
N HIS A 488 1.21 8.36 2.61
CA HIS A 488 1.85 8.94 1.44
C HIS A 488 2.02 10.44 1.67
N THR A 489 3.27 10.89 1.80
CA THR A 489 3.60 12.32 1.96
C THR A 489 4.43 12.82 0.78
N ASP A 490 3.98 13.89 0.13
CA ASP A 490 4.79 14.63 -0.83
C ASP A 490 4.51 16.14 -0.76
N ALA A 491 5.20 16.95 -1.57
CA ALA A 491 5.02 18.42 -1.59
C ALA A 491 3.62 18.90 -1.98
N SER A 492 2.79 18.04 -2.57
CA SER A 492 1.46 18.31 -3.07
C SER A 492 0.33 17.99 -2.08
N GLU A 493 0.66 17.46 -0.90
CA GLU A 493 -0.30 17.24 0.17
C GLU A 493 -1.08 18.53 0.50
N LEU A 494 -2.40 18.44 0.55
CA LEU A 494 -3.29 19.55 0.87
C LEU A 494 -3.59 19.59 2.36
N TRP A 495 -3.40 20.75 2.99
CA TRP A 495 -3.77 20.96 4.39
C TRP A 495 -5.08 21.75 4.49
N THR A 496 -6.05 21.21 5.24
CA THR A 496 -7.35 21.84 5.55
C THR A 496 -7.79 21.59 6.99
N GLY A 497 -8.76 22.36 7.48
CA GLY A 497 -9.19 22.40 8.87
C GLY A 497 -8.53 23.55 9.62
N VAL A 498 -7.96 23.25 10.79
CA VAL A 498 -7.34 24.22 11.67
C VAL A 498 -5.95 23.75 12.05
N ILE A 499 -4.96 24.62 11.89
CA ILE A 499 -3.64 24.45 12.53
C ILE A 499 -3.71 25.13 13.90
N PRO A 500 -3.80 24.37 15.00
CA PRO A 500 -3.78 24.97 16.32
C PRO A 500 -2.36 25.48 16.61
N VAL A 501 -2.24 26.71 17.10
CA VAL A 501 -0.95 27.35 17.43
C VAL A 501 -0.95 27.78 18.90
N PRO A 502 0.07 27.40 19.70
CA PRO A 502 0.12 27.76 21.11
C PRO A 502 0.33 29.26 21.29
N VAL A 503 -0.37 29.81 22.27
CA VAL A 503 -0.34 31.23 22.61
C VAL A 503 0.76 31.51 23.64
N THR A 504 1.48 32.61 23.46
CA THR A 504 2.52 33.12 24.35
C THR A 504 2.24 34.59 24.73
N ASP A 505 3.11 35.17 25.57
CA ASP A 505 3.06 36.58 25.97
C ASP A 505 1.70 37.01 26.52
N GLY A 506 1.10 36.17 27.38
CA GLY A 506 -0.16 36.47 28.06
C GLY A 506 -1.37 36.62 27.13
N GLY A 507 -1.32 36.05 25.92
CA GLY A 507 -2.43 36.14 24.96
C GLY A 507 -2.14 36.95 23.70
N ALA A 508 -1.00 37.65 23.64
CA ALA A 508 -0.73 38.63 22.58
C ALA A 508 -0.02 38.02 21.35
N ALA A 509 0.72 36.93 21.54
CA ALA A 509 1.50 36.29 20.49
C ALA A 509 1.17 34.80 20.37
N ALA A 510 1.51 34.22 19.23
CA ALA A 510 1.43 32.78 19.00
C ALA A 510 2.73 32.26 18.39
N VAL A 511 3.07 31.01 18.71
CA VAL A 511 4.23 30.33 18.11
C VAL A 511 3.77 29.55 16.90
N VAL A 512 4.31 29.87 15.73
CA VAL A 512 3.98 29.24 14.45
C VAL A 512 5.17 28.43 13.93
N PRO A 513 4.94 27.29 13.26
CA PRO A 513 6.02 26.53 12.63
C PRO A 513 6.52 27.22 11.35
N ARG A 514 7.83 27.27 11.13
CA ARG A 514 8.48 27.84 9.92
C ARG A 514 8.81 26.79 8.87
N SER A 515 9.26 25.60 9.27
CA SER A 515 9.66 24.53 8.35
C SER A 515 9.25 23.15 8.88
N GLY A 516 9.06 22.20 7.96
CA GLY A 516 8.63 20.83 8.27
C GLY A 516 9.79 19.90 8.61
N THR A 517 10.68 20.30 9.51
CA THR A 517 11.80 19.46 9.94
C THR A 517 11.35 18.22 10.69
N ARG A 518 12.07 17.11 10.49
CA ARG A 518 11.98 15.93 11.34
C ARG A 518 12.52 16.31 12.71
N VAL A 519 11.64 16.64 13.65
CA VAL A 519 12.02 16.80 15.06
C VAL A 519 12.54 15.45 15.55
N LEU A 520 13.78 15.41 16.03
CA LEU A 520 14.30 14.26 16.77
C LEU A 520 13.41 14.10 18.01
N ARG A 521 12.69 12.98 18.10
CA ARG A 521 11.73 12.71 19.17
C ARG A 521 12.42 12.94 20.52
N GLU A 522 11.96 13.95 21.26
CA GLU A 522 12.44 14.18 22.62
C GLU A 522 12.19 12.92 23.47
N GLN A 523 13.08 12.65 24.42
CA GLN A 523 12.91 11.49 25.28
C GLN A 523 11.61 11.64 26.10
N PRO A 524 10.79 10.58 26.21
CA PRO A 524 9.59 10.59 27.03
C PRO A 524 9.90 11.06 28.46
N SER A 525 9.07 11.95 29.02
CA SER A 525 9.22 12.41 30.40
C SER A 525 8.62 11.43 31.42
N ALA A 526 7.81 10.48 30.95
CA ALA A 526 7.20 9.42 31.75
C ALA A 526 7.10 8.11 30.95
N PRO A 527 6.96 6.95 31.63
CA PRO A 527 6.67 5.68 30.96
C PRO A 527 5.41 5.78 30.10
N ALA A 528 5.48 5.23 28.90
CA ALA A 528 4.33 5.18 28.00
C ALA A 528 3.17 4.37 28.63
N ARG A 529 1.94 4.88 28.50
CA ARG A 529 0.72 4.20 28.93
C ARG A 529 0.02 3.56 27.74
N GLY A 530 -0.69 2.46 27.97
CA GLY A 530 -1.56 1.83 26.97
C GLY A 530 -2.98 2.40 27.04
N LEU A 531 -3.55 2.71 25.88
CA LEU A 531 -4.93 3.14 25.70
C LEU A 531 -5.46 2.53 24.40
N ASN A 532 -6.30 1.50 24.48
CA ASN A 532 -6.79 0.82 23.28
C ASN A 532 -7.86 1.66 22.54
N TRP A 533 -7.41 2.44 21.55
CA TRP A 533 -8.25 3.24 20.64
C TRP A 533 -8.27 2.70 19.21
N THR A 534 -7.82 1.46 18.97
CA THR A 534 -7.74 0.89 17.61
C THR A 534 -9.10 0.72 16.94
N GLY A 535 -10.18 0.74 17.73
CA GLY A 535 -11.55 0.83 17.22
C GLY A 535 -11.83 2.10 16.39
N ALA A 536 -11.07 3.18 16.61
CA ALA A 536 -11.16 4.42 15.81
C ALA A 536 -10.80 4.20 14.33
N LEU A 537 -10.09 3.12 14.01
CA LEU A 537 -9.70 2.81 12.63
C LEU A 537 -10.77 2.01 11.88
N ARG A 538 -11.86 1.60 12.51
CA ARG A 538 -12.95 0.85 11.86
C ARG A 538 -14.19 1.72 11.80
N LEU A 539 -14.94 1.66 10.71
CA LEU A 539 -16.21 2.36 10.62
C LEU A 539 -17.22 1.74 11.60
N GLY A 540 -17.71 2.57 12.53
CA GLY A 540 -18.70 2.18 13.52
C GLY A 540 -20.14 2.48 13.08
N ALA A 541 -21.07 2.43 14.04
CA ALA A 541 -22.46 2.82 13.80
C ALA A 541 -22.55 4.30 13.35
N PRO A 542 -23.48 4.63 12.43
CA PRO A 542 -23.64 5.99 11.92
C PRO A 542 -23.96 6.96 13.06
N ASP A 543 -23.20 8.05 13.14
CA ASP A 543 -23.48 9.21 13.99
C ASP A 543 -23.44 10.46 13.12
N HIS A 544 -24.51 11.21 13.17
CA HIS A 544 -24.82 12.26 12.22
C HIS A 544 -24.28 13.64 12.62
N THR A 545 -23.59 13.78 13.75
CA THR A 545 -23.20 15.10 14.27
C THR A 545 -21.92 15.62 13.58
N PRO A 546 -21.94 16.66 12.73
CA PRO A 546 -20.72 17.18 12.11
C PRO A 546 -19.81 17.80 13.17
N ALA A 547 -18.52 17.46 13.17
CA ALA A 547 -17.55 18.05 14.09
C ALA A 547 -16.84 19.25 13.43
N PRO A 548 -17.00 20.49 13.93
CA PRO A 548 -16.32 21.64 13.34
C PRO A 548 -14.79 21.52 13.52
N ALA A 549 -14.03 22.16 12.62
CA ALA A 549 -12.56 22.15 12.64
C ALA A 549 -11.95 22.68 13.95
N PHE A 550 -12.70 23.47 14.70
CA PHE A 550 -12.37 23.85 16.07
C PHE A 550 -13.65 23.89 16.91
N LEU A 551 -13.61 23.24 18.07
CA LEU A 551 -14.70 23.16 19.03
C LEU A 551 -14.20 23.50 20.43
N LYS A 552 -14.77 24.55 21.04
CA LYS A 552 -14.54 24.88 22.45
C LYS A 552 -15.60 24.16 23.30
N LEU A 553 -15.16 23.37 24.28
CA LEU A 553 -16.03 22.57 25.15
C LEU A 553 -16.19 23.20 26.53
N ARG A 554 -15.11 23.70 27.12
CA ARG A 554 -15.10 24.34 28.45
C ARG A 554 -13.99 25.39 28.58
N GLY A 555 -13.97 26.10 29.70
CA GLY A 555 -13.00 27.17 29.97
C GLY A 555 -11.61 26.71 30.41
N VAL A 556 -11.48 25.51 31.01
CA VAL A 556 -10.22 25.01 31.59
C VAL A 556 -9.99 23.55 31.23
N GLY A 557 -8.76 23.20 30.89
CA GLY A 557 -8.38 21.84 30.49
C GLY A 557 -7.34 21.81 29.36
N CYS A 558 -7.01 20.63 28.86
CA CYS A 558 -6.09 20.45 27.74
C CYS A 558 -6.77 20.75 26.39
N HIS A 559 -5.96 21.09 25.39
CA HIS A 559 -6.41 21.09 24.00
C HIS A 559 -6.14 19.72 23.36
N VAL A 560 -7.05 19.22 22.53
CA VAL A 560 -6.80 18.01 21.72
C VAL A 560 -6.69 18.40 20.25
N ALA A 561 -5.56 18.10 19.61
CA ALA A 561 -5.32 18.32 18.19
C ALA A 561 -5.36 16.96 17.46
N VAL A 562 -6.37 16.77 16.61
CA VAL A 562 -6.55 15.55 15.81
C VAL A 562 -5.90 15.72 14.44
N LEU A 563 -5.02 14.80 14.07
CA LEU A 563 -4.38 14.75 12.76
C LEU A 563 -4.94 13.59 11.94
N ALA A 564 -5.38 13.90 10.73
CA ALA A 564 -6.05 12.93 9.87
C ALA A 564 -5.61 13.05 8.41
N SER A 565 -5.94 12.03 7.63
CA SER A 565 -5.54 11.89 6.22
C SER A 565 -6.47 12.57 5.22
N CYS A 566 -7.68 12.93 5.66
CA CYS A 566 -8.65 13.70 4.90
C CYS A 566 -9.66 14.32 5.88
N GLU A 567 -10.51 15.23 5.41
CA GLU A 567 -11.50 15.88 6.29
C GLU A 567 -12.56 14.90 6.83
N GLY A 568 -12.98 13.91 6.04
CA GLY A 568 -13.89 12.86 6.50
C GLY A 568 -13.30 12.07 7.69
N GLU A 569 -12.02 11.72 7.61
CA GLU A 569 -11.29 11.04 8.69
C GLU A 569 -11.12 11.96 9.90
N ALA A 570 -10.81 13.24 9.68
CA ALA A 570 -10.67 14.23 10.74
C ALA A 570 -11.97 14.40 11.54
N VAL A 571 -13.12 14.48 10.85
CA VAL A 571 -14.45 14.49 11.49
C VAL A 571 -14.68 13.19 12.26
N TYR A 572 -14.36 12.05 11.66
CA TYR A 572 -14.56 10.74 12.29
C TYR A 572 -13.73 10.55 13.56
N PHE A 573 -12.42 10.82 13.50
CA PHE A 573 -11.51 10.74 14.65
C PHE A 573 -11.87 11.76 15.74
N THR A 574 -12.31 12.96 15.36
CA THR A 574 -12.78 13.96 16.33
C THR A 574 -14.01 13.45 17.10
N ARG A 575 -14.97 12.81 16.42
CA ARG A 575 -16.11 12.15 17.09
C ARG A 575 -15.65 11.06 18.06
N TRP A 576 -14.68 10.23 17.64
CA TRP A 576 -14.11 9.20 18.50
C TRP A 576 -13.49 9.81 19.77
N VAL A 577 -12.67 10.85 19.61
CA VAL A 577 -12.03 11.59 20.71
C VAL A 577 -13.09 12.13 21.67
N LEU A 578 -14.14 12.77 21.17
CA LEU A 578 -15.18 13.36 22.02
C LEU A 578 -15.89 12.29 22.88
N ARG A 579 -16.15 11.10 22.32
CA ARG A 579 -16.77 9.98 23.06
C ARG A 579 -15.86 9.38 24.13
N HIS A 580 -14.55 9.40 23.92
CA HIS A 580 -13.56 8.73 24.78
C HIS A 580 -12.66 9.68 25.56
N CYS A 581 -12.93 11.00 25.52
CA CYS A 581 -12.07 12.02 26.10
C CYS A 581 -11.87 11.89 27.61
N ASN A 582 -12.80 11.24 28.32
CA ASN A 582 -12.67 10.92 29.74
C ASN A 582 -11.51 9.96 30.05
N GLN A 583 -11.04 9.17 29.08
CA GLN A 583 -9.95 8.22 29.25
C GLN A 583 -8.57 8.86 29.21
N LEU A 584 -8.46 10.10 28.71
CA LEU A 584 -7.18 10.84 28.60
C LEU A 584 -6.59 11.24 29.96
N GLY A 585 -7.36 11.13 31.05
CA GLY A 585 -6.92 11.48 32.41
C GLY A 585 -6.74 12.98 32.64
N THR A 586 -7.09 13.81 31.66
CA THR A 586 -7.10 15.27 31.76
C THR A 586 -8.41 15.82 31.17
N PRO A 587 -9.03 16.84 31.81
CA PRO A 587 -10.16 17.55 31.23
C PRO A 587 -9.82 18.13 29.84
N VAL A 588 -10.45 17.69 28.75
CA VAL A 588 -10.41 18.35 27.43
C VAL A 588 -11.21 19.66 27.38
N ALA A 589 -10.55 20.79 27.19
CA ALA A 589 -11.15 22.14 27.06
C ALA A 589 -11.61 22.49 25.65
N SER A 590 -10.87 22.05 24.65
CA SER A 590 -11.16 22.30 23.25
C SER A 590 -10.56 21.21 22.38
N VAL A 591 -11.12 21.03 21.19
CA VAL A 591 -10.65 20.08 20.19
C VAL A 591 -10.50 20.81 18.86
N SER A 592 -9.43 20.56 18.12
CA SER A 592 -9.30 20.93 16.73
C SER A 592 -8.94 19.73 15.88
N TRP A 593 -9.14 19.85 14.58
CA TRP A 593 -8.62 18.87 13.64
C TRP A 593 -7.92 19.53 12.45
N LEU A 594 -6.91 18.83 11.94
CA LEU A 594 -6.13 19.18 10.76
C LEU A 594 -6.09 17.95 9.85
N ALA A 595 -6.56 18.13 8.62
CA ALA A 595 -6.46 17.12 7.57
C ALA A 595 -5.25 17.41 6.69
N ALA A 596 -4.43 16.39 6.45
CA ALA A 596 -3.26 16.41 5.58
C ALA A 596 -3.47 15.39 4.44
N ASP A 597 -4.03 15.85 3.33
CA ASP A 597 -4.60 15.00 2.29
C ASP A 597 -3.80 15.03 0.99
N ILE A 598 -3.12 13.92 0.69
CA ILE A 598 -2.43 13.69 -0.59
C ILE A 598 -3.41 13.47 -1.76
N ALA A 599 -4.64 13.08 -1.44
CA ALA A 599 -5.68 12.72 -2.38
C ALA A 599 -7.01 13.37 -1.98
N PRO A 600 -7.15 14.69 -2.19
CA PRO A 600 -8.34 15.44 -1.83
C PRO A 600 -9.49 15.16 -2.81
N VAL A 601 -9.99 13.92 -2.79
CA VAL A 601 -11.04 13.40 -3.67
C VAL A 601 -12.37 13.21 -2.96
N GLY A 602 -12.35 13.20 -1.63
CA GLY A 602 -13.54 13.10 -0.78
C GLY A 602 -14.26 14.42 -0.59
N ALA A 603 -15.41 14.39 0.09
CA ALA A 603 -16.11 15.59 0.48
C ALA A 603 -15.30 16.41 1.49
N MET A 604 -15.39 17.74 1.36
CA MET A 604 -14.67 18.71 2.19
C MET A 604 -15.66 19.54 3.02
N PRO A 605 -16.12 19.03 4.18
CA PRO A 605 -17.03 19.75 5.05
C PRO A 605 -16.49 21.12 5.50
N CYS A 606 -15.18 21.27 5.70
CA CYS A 606 -14.50 22.54 5.93
C CYS A 606 -14.06 23.16 4.60
N GLY A 607 -13.15 22.50 3.87
CA GLY A 607 -12.59 22.96 2.61
C GLY A 607 -11.81 24.28 2.73
N SER A 608 -11.25 24.57 3.90
CA SER A 608 -10.43 25.77 4.15
C SER A 608 -9.37 25.47 5.19
N LEU A 609 -8.32 26.30 5.28
CA LEU A 609 -7.30 26.23 6.32
C LEU A 609 -7.20 27.56 7.04
N ARG A 610 -6.99 27.52 8.35
CA ARG A 610 -6.63 28.70 9.16
C ARG A 610 -5.77 28.30 10.36
N ALA A 611 -4.94 29.21 10.84
CA ALA A 611 -4.36 29.07 12.17
C ALA A 611 -5.39 29.45 13.25
N GLN A 612 -5.35 28.75 14.38
CA GLN A 612 -6.19 29.03 15.54
C GLN A 612 -5.29 29.19 16.78
N PRO A 613 -5.22 30.39 17.38
CA PRO A 613 -4.57 30.55 18.67
C PRO A 613 -5.30 29.72 19.72
N VAL A 614 -4.54 28.94 20.48
CA VAL A 614 -5.04 28.10 21.57
C VAL A 614 -4.19 28.34 22.82
N ASP A 615 -4.87 28.88 23.84
CA ASP A 615 -4.34 28.97 25.20
C ASP A 615 -4.83 27.76 26.00
N ALA A 616 -3.93 26.82 26.26
CA ALA A 616 -4.20 25.65 27.07
C ALA A 616 -2.93 25.20 27.82
N PRO A 617 -3.04 24.82 29.11
CA PRO A 617 -1.89 24.43 29.94
C PRO A 617 -1.24 23.09 29.53
N SER A 618 -1.92 22.29 28.71
CA SER A 618 -1.38 21.04 28.16
C SER A 618 -2.13 20.64 26.89
N TRP A 619 -1.50 19.83 26.05
CA TRP A 619 -2.03 19.41 24.76
C TRP A 619 -2.04 17.89 24.61
N VAL A 620 -2.91 17.38 23.74
CA VAL A 620 -2.92 15.98 23.31
C VAL A 620 -2.95 15.96 21.79
N LEU A 621 -1.91 15.42 21.15
CA LEU A 621 -1.88 15.19 19.71
C LEU A 621 -2.35 13.76 19.46
N VAL A 622 -3.37 13.62 18.62
CA VAL A 622 -4.01 12.34 18.31
C VAL A 622 -3.87 12.07 16.82
N GLY A 623 -3.36 10.89 16.46
CA GLY A 623 -3.23 10.47 15.06
C GLY A 623 -2.71 9.04 14.97
N THR A 624 -2.55 8.52 13.76
CA THR A 624 -1.83 7.25 13.55
C THR A 624 -0.34 7.45 13.78
N SER A 625 0.36 6.38 14.19
CA SER A 625 1.80 6.36 14.45
C SER A 625 2.58 6.94 13.27
N MET A 626 2.33 6.43 12.06
CA MET A 626 2.96 6.91 10.83
C MET A 626 2.69 8.40 10.55
N ARG A 627 1.50 8.93 10.87
CA ARG A 627 1.19 10.37 10.70
C ARG A 627 1.92 11.24 11.72
N LEU A 628 2.03 10.78 12.95
CA LEU A 628 2.73 11.50 14.01
C LEU A 628 4.24 11.48 13.82
N GLU A 629 4.80 10.35 13.39
CA GLU A 629 6.25 10.12 13.28
C GLU A 629 6.85 10.50 11.92
N HIS A 630 6.10 10.31 10.83
CA HIS A 630 6.61 10.48 9.47
C HIS A 630 5.81 11.48 8.63
N GLY A 631 4.67 11.96 9.12
CA GLY A 631 3.96 13.09 8.53
C GLY A 631 4.69 14.43 8.71
N HIS A 632 4.18 15.48 8.09
CA HIS A 632 4.72 16.85 8.26
C HIS A 632 3.92 17.70 9.24
N ALA A 633 2.60 17.49 9.33
CA ALA A 633 1.72 18.25 10.23
C ALA A 633 2.03 17.97 11.72
N GLY A 634 2.27 16.71 12.08
CA GLY A 634 2.59 16.31 13.45
C GLY A 634 3.86 16.97 13.97
N PRO A 635 5.01 16.79 13.30
CA PRO A 635 6.26 17.45 13.69
C PRO A 635 6.17 18.98 13.74
N ALA A 636 5.40 19.61 12.83
CA ALA A 636 5.22 21.06 12.84
C ALA A 636 4.50 21.56 14.11
N ILE A 637 3.44 20.87 14.55
CA ILE A 637 2.73 21.22 15.80
C ILE A 637 3.61 20.90 17.01
N VAL A 638 4.33 19.79 17.01
CA VAL A 638 5.29 19.43 18.07
C VAL A 638 6.38 20.50 18.21
N ALA A 639 6.94 20.99 17.11
CA ALA A 639 7.93 22.07 17.13
C ALA A 639 7.36 23.34 17.77
N ALA A 640 6.14 23.74 17.37
CA ALA A 640 5.48 24.91 17.96
C ALA A 640 5.22 24.77 19.47
N LEU A 641 4.79 23.58 19.93
CA LEU A 641 4.59 23.30 21.36
C LEU A 641 5.89 23.29 22.15
N THR A 642 6.94 22.71 21.57
CA THR A 642 8.26 22.65 22.17
C THR A 642 8.83 24.05 22.35
N ALA A 643 8.77 24.87 21.31
CA ALA A 643 9.19 26.28 21.35
C ALA A 643 8.38 27.13 22.34
N ALA A 644 7.08 26.85 22.48
CA ALA A 644 6.23 27.49 23.49
C ALA A 644 6.46 26.97 24.93
N GLY A 645 7.21 25.88 25.12
CA GLY A 645 7.39 25.23 26.42
C GLY A 645 6.12 24.56 26.95
N THR A 646 5.18 24.21 26.08
CA THR A 646 3.86 23.67 26.44
C THR A 646 3.90 22.16 26.56
N PRO A 647 3.58 21.56 27.73
CA PRO A 647 3.52 20.10 27.88
C PRO A 647 2.50 19.44 26.96
N TYR A 648 2.84 18.27 26.42
CA TYR A 648 1.94 17.55 25.53
C TYR A 648 1.98 16.02 25.69
N LEU A 649 0.88 15.39 25.29
CA LEU A 649 0.74 13.95 25.13
C LEU A 649 0.69 13.61 23.64
N LEU A 650 1.39 12.56 23.22
CA LEU A 650 1.25 11.94 21.90
C LEU A 650 0.42 10.67 22.06
N LEU A 651 -0.67 10.56 21.30
CA LEU A 651 -1.56 9.39 21.29
C LEU A 651 -1.62 8.75 19.90
N GLU A 652 -1.02 7.57 19.78
CA GLU A 652 -1.00 6.72 18.58
C GLU A 652 -2.23 5.80 18.58
N ILE A 653 -3.26 6.12 17.77
CA ILE A 653 -4.56 5.42 17.80
C ILE A 653 -4.55 4.06 17.10
N ASP A 654 -3.48 3.74 16.38
CA ASP A 654 -3.26 2.49 15.64
C ASP A 654 -2.46 1.45 16.44
N ARG A 655 -2.12 1.76 17.69
CA ARG A 655 -1.46 0.85 18.63
C ARG A 655 -2.32 0.65 19.88
N GLU A 656 -2.21 -0.53 20.48
CA GLU A 656 -2.99 -0.90 21.67
C GLU A 656 -2.26 -0.57 22.98
N ASP A 657 -0.93 -0.74 22.97
CA ASP A 657 -0.06 -0.59 24.13
C ASP A 657 1.05 0.44 23.91
N ALA A 658 1.53 1.03 25.01
CA ALA A 658 2.61 2.03 25.02
C ALA A 658 2.42 3.16 24.00
N ASN A 659 1.17 3.56 23.78
CA ASN A 659 0.74 4.43 22.70
C ASN A 659 0.36 5.85 23.16
N LEU A 660 0.36 6.09 24.47
CA LEU A 660 0.20 7.40 25.08
C LEU A 660 1.50 7.83 25.77
N VAL A 661 2.20 8.79 25.18
CA VAL A 661 3.53 9.25 25.63
C VAL A 661 3.44 10.69 26.10
N ARG A 662 3.96 10.98 27.30
CA ARG A 662 4.08 12.35 27.82
C ARG A 662 5.45 12.94 27.48
N VAL A 663 5.43 14.19 27.05
CA VAL A 663 6.62 15.00 26.84
C VAL A 663 6.44 16.33 27.59
N ASP A 664 7.44 16.67 28.40
CA ASP A 664 7.57 17.97 29.05
C ASP A 664 8.74 18.70 28.38
N PRO A 665 8.47 19.51 27.34
CA PRO A 665 9.52 20.02 26.47
C PRO A 665 10.39 21.05 27.17
N ARG A 666 11.65 21.13 26.74
CA ARG A 666 12.51 22.27 27.07
C ARG A 666 12.37 23.29 25.93
N PRO A 667 12.07 24.57 26.22
CA PRO A 667 11.92 25.58 25.17
C PRO A 667 13.14 25.61 24.24
N ASP A 668 12.91 25.33 22.96
CA ASP A 668 13.90 25.43 21.90
C ASP A 668 13.32 26.27 20.76
N SER A 669 14.06 27.28 20.31
CA SER A 669 13.66 28.18 19.22
C SER A 669 13.76 27.55 17.81
N GLY A 670 14.14 26.27 17.70
CA GLY A 670 14.26 25.57 16.42
C GLY A 670 13.00 25.68 15.55
N ASP A 671 13.19 26.02 14.26
CA ASP A 671 12.20 26.01 13.16
C ASP A 671 10.81 26.60 13.44
N THR A 672 10.72 27.59 14.34
CA THR A 672 9.47 28.27 14.70
C THR A 672 9.65 29.80 14.68
N GLU A 673 8.52 30.51 14.72
CA GLU A 673 8.47 31.96 14.84
C GLU A 673 7.41 32.37 15.85
N THR A 674 7.68 33.42 16.62
CA THR A 674 6.65 34.06 17.44
C THR A 674 6.07 35.23 16.67
N VAL A 675 4.77 35.22 16.44
CA VAL A 675 4.05 36.23 15.67
C VAL A 675 2.93 36.86 16.49
N SER A 676 2.71 38.16 16.33
CA SER A 676 1.60 38.84 16.98
C SER A 676 0.27 38.33 16.43
N ILE A 677 -0.69 38.04 17.33
CA ILE A 677 -2.01 37.58 16.91
C ILE A 677 -2.77 38.77 16.30
N PRO A 678 -3.24 38.70 15.03
CA PRO A 678 -3.96 39.80 14.41
C PRO A 678 -5.28 40.08 15.13
N ALA A 679 -5.70 41.35 15.18
CA ALA A 679 -6.96 41.75 15.84
C ALA A 679 -8.22 41.07 15.27
N GLY A 680 -8.17 40.64 14.00
CA GLY A 680 -9.23 39.87 13.33
C GLY A 680 -9.01 38.35 13.30
N GLY A 681 -7.97 37.85 13.98
CA GLY A 681 -7.48 36.49 13.83
C GLY A 681 -6.64 36.28 12.57
N PHE A 682 -6.05 35.08 12.45
CA PHE A 682 -5.29 34.68 11.28
C PHE A 682 -6.17 34.56 10.02
N PRO A 683 -5.59 34.75 8.82
CA PRO A 683 -6.32 34.64 7.57
C PRO A 683 -6.95 33.25 7.37
N VAL A 684 -8.08 33.22 6.65
CA VAL A 684 -8.73 31.97 6.21
C VAL A 684 -8.41 31.72 4.75
N HIS A 685 -7.81 30.58 4.47
CA HIS A 685 -7.42 30.13 3.14
C HIS A 685 -8.49 29.17 2.60
N ALA A 686 -9.44 29.71 1.84
CA ALA A 686 -10.42 28.88 1.14
C ALA A 686 -9.73 27.92 0.17
N GLY A 687 -10.12 26.65 0.17
CA GLY A 687 -9.45 25.59 -0.60
C GLY A 687 -8.18 25.04 0.04
N GLY A 688 -7.81 25.49 1.25
CA GLY A 688 -6.63 25.04 1.97
C GLY A 688 -5.31 25.57 1.42
N LEU A 689 -4.20 25.01 1.89
CA LEU A 689 -2.85 25.31 1.40
C LEU A 689 -2.11 24.01 1.08
N LEU A 690 -1.33 23.98 0.01
CA LEU A 690 -0.39 22.88 -0.24
C LEU A 690 0.71 22.92 0.81
N ARG A 691 1.15 21.75 1.30
CA ARG A 691 2.22 21.60 2.29
C ARG A 691 3.45 22.43 1.96
N ALA A 692 3.85 22.45 0.68
CA ALA A 692 5.01 23.23 0.20
C ALA A 692 4.94 24.74 0.54
N PHE A 693 3.75 25.27 0.76
CA PHE A 693 3.49 26.68 1.05
C PHE A 693 2.77 26.92 2.38
N ALA A 694 2.21 25.87 3.00
CA ALA A 694 1.27 25.99 4.11
C ALA A 694 1.84 26.77 5.29
N LEU A 695 3.06 26.45 5.74
CA LEU A 695 3.69 27.10 6.89
C LEU A 695 4.10 28.55 6.61
N LYS A 696 4.55 28.84 5.40
CA LYS A 696 4.98 30.19 5.00
C LYS A 696 3.80 31.16 4.88
N GLU A 697 2.67 30.67 4.38
CA GLU A 697 1.49 31.49 4.09
C GLU A 697 0.46 31.47 5.23
N LEU A 698 0.76 30.81 6.36
CA LEU A 698 -0.16 30.62 7.49
C LEU A 698 -0.46 31.91 8.26
N VAL A 699 0.47 32.87 8.25
CA VAL A 699 0.44 34.11 9.05
C VAL A 699 0.20 35.34 8.19
#